data_AF-D0GQ01-F1
#
_entry.id   AF-D0GQ01-F1
#
_cell.length_a   1.000
_cell.length_b   1.000
_cell.length_c   1.000
_cell.angle_alpha   90.00
_cell.angle_beta   90.00
_cell.angle_gamma   90.00
#
_symmetry.space_group_name_H-M   'P 1'
#
loop_
_entity.id
_entity.type
_entity.pdbx_description
1 polymer ?
#
loop_
_entity_poly.entity_id
_entity_poly.type
_entity_poly.pdbx_seq_one_letter_code
_entity_poly.pdbx_strand_id
1 'polypeptide(L)'
;KININKNIINNNEIASNDLTLKTENLINNKNITAGKANITATKDTTNNGLINGNDITVSSQNIINNKKIEADKLTTKATGITENKGELSANEYTSTTTDFVNGNIVSVGKGTINATNTIRNDNKINANELTATSKTFVNNKKVETGKGNITATENIENNDLIAANDLTLKGKNIINAKGKTIFTTNELTANASESIVNNGAEILSQGKINLTAATVDNKVGKIKGSGLVDITANVVNNIGKAGDLTKYKKYWEAWDGTIYTDETKMMQRNQPGSWERNYYADPSNEGDKWQVFHNWLTGLKKPEEPSYIAKNMEDIVKNRMRANEDGIMLNSAEFPIIPLVNKIESEAQTEFAVISGGDVKITSTGEVNNIDGIISSDGLTKVDAPKIVNRVTIDTNNPVQLRDGMENLKWWYHKSKHSKKSTYYVGYYRFLSPTIRTAYVAGQPSVIEGKILSVDTSKIVGESYEEAKGKLSTNPTYSKNVDKQNIEIVKNISGITEVKNTGIIPINISGINTGNTGISQRNGINIGSLYVPSTDPSSRYVIENRTEFITRGNYYGGDYFLSRMGYVEDWDRVKLLGDAYYDNMLIEQTLTEKLGTRYINGLSGEELTKQLIDNATTAKKDLQLRQGVALTKDQINNLKNDIIWYEYETVNGKKTLVPKIYLSKATIEKLEVDGRSKMYGTDYTLVNVKGDYENKGLKIGSTTGVTLVKANKVRNETVANERAEITGRQVRVTALEGNIENVGGKIVSVERTELIAKNGDIINNGTKVTKGYDLGENFRSKYEELGNIGEISGPAVYLEANNYNSTGGALATKNLELQLTGNINENALKLNGDDRFGQNSSNYQTYKSKEHIGSGIVAEKATGKVGDINLKGSAFVVEDGKGLKVGNVKAESLVNEYDVEKRTKEKGILSKRESLTQSHTEENVSSNFKIGENADIKGTVTGIGSNIYIGDNSYVGGKVTTDSRELHNTYYNEEKKSGFSASAKGTSVSAGYGKSKNTYDEKSTINAKSSLHVGNNTVLNNGASITATDFEHGKIEINNGDVTYGARKDTRDVSTSSKSSYIGVTASVKSPALDRVKQAKEAVDQIKKGDTVGGAVNAVNFVTGTVSGMRGNITRPDGGRATRKDIEAGNYKSNNDFYVQGSVNVGFNTSKSETKSHEESAVVTTIKGIDGNSSITYNNVKNINYIGTQAKDTKFIYNNVENINKEAVELHKSYESKSKGFGIS
;
A
#
# COMPACT_ATOMS: atom_id res chain seq x y z
N LYS A 1 -32.02 0.68 80.99
CA LYS A 1 -32.41 -0.53 80.21
C LYS A 1 -33.92 -0.46 79.96
N ILE A 2 -34.38 -0.46 78.71
CA ILE A 2 -35.81 -0.41 78.34
C ILE A 2 -36.13 -1.68 77.56
N ASN A 3 -37.07 -2.49 78.04
CA ASN A 3 -37.46 -3.76 77.44
C ASN A 3 -39.00 -3.83 77.35
N ILE A 4 -39.54 -3.67 76.14
CA ILE A 4 -40.98 -3.52 75.91
C ILE A 4 -41.37 -4.45 74.76
N ASN A 5 -42.31 -5.39 74.97
CA ASN A 5 -42.78 -6.30 73.91
C ASN A 5 -43.80 -5.64 72.94
N LYS A 6 -43.69 -4.32 72.72
CA LYS A 6 -44.55 -3.49 71.86
C LYS A 6 -43.70 -2.39 71.22
N ASN A 7 -44.30 -1.58 70.35
CA ASN A 7 -43.65 -0.45 69.68
C ASN A 7 -43.15 0.62 70.66
N ILE A 8 -41.95 1.14 70.42
CA ILE A 8 -41.41 2.34 71.05
C ILE A 8 -41.44 3.49 70.03
N ILE A 9 -42.06 4.61 70.40
CA ILE A 9 -42.05 5.84 69.61
C ILE A 9 -41.35 6.93 70.43
N ASN A 10 -40.16 7.36 70.01
CA ASN A 10 -39.46 8.48 70.63
C ASN A 10 -39.82 9.79 69.91
N ASN A 11 -40.58 10.66 70.57
CA ASN A 11 -40.96 11.98 70.04
C ASN A 11 -40.14 13.15 70.63
N ASN A 12 -39.15 12.89 71.49
CA ASN A 12 -38.31 13.93 72.09
C ASN A 12 -36.85 13.48 72.26
N GLU A 13 -36.33 13.32 73.48
CA GLU A 13 -34.93 12.97 73.69
C GLU A 13 -34.80 11.73 74.59
N ILE A 14 -33.95 10.79 74.16
CA ILE A 14 -33.45 9.69 74.98
C ILE A 14 -31.94 9.92 75.13
N ALA A 15 -31.51 10.39 76.29
CA ALA A 15 -30.10 10.57 76.63
C ALA A 15 -29.67 9.55 77.69
N SER A 16 -28.57 8.81 77.49
CA SER A 16 -28.02 7.85 78.47
C SER A 16 -26.55 7.54 78.21
N ASN A 17 -25.71 7.32 79.22
CA ASN A 17 -24.35 6.79 78.95
C ASN A 17 -24.39 5.38 78.35
N ASP A 18 -25.19 4.48 78.93
CA ASP A 18 -25.42 3.12 78.43
C ASP A 18 -26.92 2.90 78.17
N LEU A 19 -27.29 2.75 76.91
CA LEU A 19 -28.65 2.52 76.46
C LEU A 19 -28.79 1.08 75.97
N THR A 20 -29.79 0.37 76.47
CA THR A 20 -30.24 -0.91 75.87
C THR A 20 -31.73 -0.81 75.67
N LEU A 21 -32.17 -0.96 74.43
CA LEU A 21 -33.56 -0.90 73.98
C LEU A 21 -33.92 -2.25 73.36
N LYS A 22 -34.95 -2.91 73.88
CA LYS A 22 -35.56 -4.11 73.27
C LYS A 22 -37.04 -3.84 72.99
N THR A 23 -37.46 -3.99 71.74
CA THR A 23 -38.81 -3.61 71.26
C THR A 23 -39.33 -4.51 70.13
N GLU A 24 -40.62 -4.39 69.81
CA GLU A 24 -41.15 -4.93 68.55
C GLU A 24 -40.75 -4.04 67.36
N ASN A 25 -41.03 -2.73 67.45
CA ASN A 25 -40.64 -1.71 66.48
C ASN A 25 -40.10 -0.47 67.19
N LEU A 26 -39.05 0.15 66.66
CA LEU A 26 -38.57 1.47 67.10
C LEU A 26 -38.88 2.53 66.04
N ILE A 27 -39.56 3.61 66.43
CA ILE A 27 -39.71 4.83 65.62
C ILE A 27 -39.05 5.98 66.38
N ASN A 28 -37.89 6.45 65.92
CA ASN A 28 -37.22 7.62 66.49
C ASN A 28 -37.53 8.88 65.69
N ASN A 29 -38.38 9.77 66.20
CA ASN A 29 -38.73 11.04 65.54
C ASN A 29 -37.81 12.21 65.90
N LYS A 30 -36.99 12.08 66.95
CA LYS A 30 -36.12 13.14 67.47
C LYS A 30 -34.75 12.58 67.88
N ASN A 31 -34.28 12.72 69.12
CA ASN A 31 -32.88 12.43 69.46
C ASN A 31 -32.74 11.19 70.35
N ILE A 32 -31.81 10.31 69.98
CA ILE A 32 -31.25 9.28 70.86
C ILE A 32 -29.76 9.57 70.96
N THR A 33 -29.29 9.97 72.15
CA THR A 33 -27.89 10.30 72.41
C THR A 33 -27.37 9.34 73.47
N ALA A 34 -26.37 8.51 73.15
CA ALA A 34 -25.80 7.63 74.16
C ALA A 34 -24.33 7.33 73.98
N GLY A 35 -23.55 7.25 75.07
CA GLY A 35 -22.16 6.79 75.00
C GLY A 35 -22.05 5.42 74.33
N LYS A 36 -22.90 4.48 74.75
CA LYS A 36 -23.10 3.18 74.12
C LYS A 36 -24.59 2.87 73.99
N ALA A 37 -25.04 2.42 72.81
CA ALA A 37 -26.42 2.03 72.56
C ALA A 37 -26.52 0.63 71.96
N ASN A 38 -27.35 -0.24 72.55
CA ASN A 38 -27.75 -1.53 72.00
C ASN A 38 -29.26 -1.54 71.75
N ILE A 39 -29.66 -1.28 70.52
CA ILE A 39 -31.04 -1.25 70.07
C ILE A 39 -31.37 -2.57 69.39
N THR A 40 -32.38 -3.28 69.87
CA THR A 40 -32.86 -4.54 69.28
C THR A 40 -34.37 -4.46 69.07
N ALA A 41 -34.81 -4.49 67.82
CA ALA A 41 -36.21 -4.61 67.43
C ALA A 41 -36.46 -6.00 66.79
N THR A 42 -37.62 -6.62 67.00
CA THR A 42 -37.94 -7.88 66.30
C THR A 42 -38.43 -7.65 64.87
N LYS A 43 -38.99 -6.46 64.58
CA LYS A 43 -39.43 -6.00 63.26
C LYS A 43 -38.61 -4.79 62.82
N ASP A 44 -39.15 -3.58 62.81
CA ASP A 44 -38.51 -2.44 62.15
C ASP A 44 -37.86 -1.45 63.12
N THR A 45 -36.78 -0.82 62.67
CA THR A 45 -36.23 0.38 63.30
C THR A 45 -36.21 1.51 62.27
N THR A 46 -37.06 2.51 62.48
CA THR A 46 -37.14 3.71 61.64
C THR A 46 -36.58 4.91 62.40
N ASN A 47 -35.50 5.49 61.90
CA ASN A 47 -34.90 6.72 62.42
C ASN A 47 -35.25 7.92 61.56
N ASN A 48 -36.23 8.72 62.00
CA ASN A 48 -36.58 10.02 61.42
C ASN A 48 -35.80 11.19 62.05
N GLY A 49 -35.00 10.92 63.09
CA GLY A 49 -34.29 11.90 63.89
C GLY A 49 -32.77 11.71 63.90
N LEU A 50 -32.12 12.00 65.03
CA LEU A 50 -30.69 11.76 65.24
C LEU A 50 -30.50 10.57 66.19
N ILE A 51 -29.61 9.65 65.83
CA ILE A 51 -29.02 8.69 66.76
C ILE A 51 -27.52 9.00 66.82
N ASN A 52 -27.01 9.40 67.99
CA ASN A 52 -25.61 9.80 68.19
C ASN A 52 -24.97 9.08 69.39
N GLY A 53 -23.71 8.68 69.29
CA GLY A 53 -23.01 7.97 70.36
C GLY A 53 -21.60 7.48 70.03
N ASN A 54 -20.87 6.91 71.00
CA ASN A 54 -19.54 6.35 70.71
C ASN A 54 -19.67 4.93 70.13
N ASP A 55 -20.48 4.05 70.73
CA ASP A 55 -20.67 2.66 70.29
C ASP A 55 -22.16 2.34 70.11
N ILE A 56 -22.66 2.35 68.88
CA ILE A 56 -24.08 2.14 68.55
C ILE A 56 -24.24 0.82 67.80
N THR A 57 -25.06 -0.08 68.33
CA THR A 57 -25.54 -1.29 67.64
C THR A 57 -27.05 -1.24 67.46
N VAL A 58 -27.52 -1.42 66.23
CA VAL A 58 -28.94 -1.53 65.86
C VAL A 58 -29.18 -2.90 65.23
N SER A 59 -30.09 -3.70 65.78
CA SER A 59 -30.42 -5.05 65.29
C SER A 59 -31.92 -5.20 65.10
N SER A 60 -32.37 -5.43 63.86
CA SER A 60 -33.80 -5.41 63.48
C SER A 60 -34.08 -6.33 62.29
N GLN A 61 -35.33 -6.56 61.91
CA GLN A 61 -35.66 -7.11 60.59
C GLN A 61 -35.28 -6.10 59.50
N ASN A 62 -35.79 -4.86 59.60
CA ASN A 62 -35.43 -3.77 58.71
C ASN A 62 -34.92 -2.56 59.50
N ILE A 63 -33.89 -1.89 58.97
CA ILE A 63 -33.31 -0.67 59.55
C ILE A 63 -33.44 0.43 58.50
N ILE A 64 -34.23 1.46 58.79
CA ILE A 64 -34.50 2.59 57.88
C ILE A 64 -33.99 3.86 58.54
N ASN A 65 -32.93 4.46 58.00
CA ASN A 65 -32.43 5.75 58.43
C ASN A 65 -32.91 6.85 57.48
N ASN A 66 -33.89 7.65 57.91
CA ASN A 66 -34.43 8.77 57.14
C ASN A 66 -33.67 10.08 57.37
N LYS A 67 -32.92 10.24 58.48
CA LYS A 67 -32.24 11.49 58.80
C LYS A 67 -30.75 11.33 59.14
N LYS A 68 -30.34 11.02 60.36
CA LYS A 68 -28.91 10.89 60.68
C LYS A 68 -28.61 9.86 61.77
N ILE A 69 -27.60 9.02 61.53
CA ILE A 69 -26.93 8.23 62.56
C ILE A 69 -25.45 8.60 62.54
N GLU A 70 -24.90 8.94 63.69
CA GLU A 70 -23.52 9.39 63.87
C GLU A 70 -22.90 8.59 65.02
N ALA A 71 -21.76 7.92 64.79
CA ALA A 71 -21.09 7.22 65.87
C ALA A 71 -19.58 7.10 65.67
N ASP A 72 -18.79 6.93 66.74
CA ASP A 72 -17.42 6.44 66.53
C ASP A 72 -17.43 5.02 65.95
N LYS A 73 -18.25 4.15 66.52
CA LYS A 73 -18.48 2.78 66.07
C LYS A 73 -19.96 2.51 65.87
N LEU A 74 -20.36 2.20 64.63
CA LEU A 74 -21.73 1.88 64.26
C LEU A 74 -21.82 0.44 63.75
N THR A 75 -22.74 -0.35 64.30
CA THR A 75 -23.07 -1.69 63.83
C THR A 75 -24.55 -1.81 63.49
N THR A 76 -24.90 -2.14 62.26
CA THR A 76 -26.28 -2.43 61.82
C THR A 76 -26.42 -3.91 61.46
N LYS A 77 -27.37 -4.61 62.08
CA LYS A 77 -27.67 -6.03 61.81
C LYS A 77 -29.14 -6.15 61.40
N ALA A 78 -29.40 -6.25 60.11
CA ALA A 78 -30.74 -6.46 59.57
C ALA A 78 -30.88 -7.89 59.03
N THR A 79 -32.02 -8.55 59.22
CA THR A 79 -32.30 -9.82 58.51
C THR A 79 -32.92 -9.58 57.13
N GLY A 80 -33.52 -8.40 56.91
CA GLY A 80 -34.07 -7.92 55.65
C GLY A 80 -33.20 -6.81 55.04
N ILE A 81 -33.63 -5.55 55.17
CA ILE A 81 -32.96 -4.40 54.54
C ILE A 81 -32.33 -3.44 55.56
N THR A 82 -31.17 -2.91 55.22
CA THR A 82 -30.64 -1.66 55.79
C THR A 82 -30.74 -0.58 54.72
N GLU A 83 -31.65 0.38 54.91
CA GLU A 83 -31.91 1.47 53.97
C GLU A 83 -31.53 2.82 54.59
N ASN A 84 -30.55 3.50 54.00
CA ASN A 84 -30.13 4.83 54.39
C ASN A 84 -30.65 5.89 53.42
N LYS A 85 -31.74 6.58 53.76
CA LYS A 85 -32.25 7.76 53.04
C LYS A 85 -31.64 9.07 53.55
N GLY A 86 -31.02 9.04 54.72
CA GLY A 86 -30.35 10.18 55.37
C GLY A 86 -28.83 10.10 55.33
N GLU A 87 -28.18 10.40 56.44
CA GLU A 87 -26.72 10.37 56.62
C GLU A 87 -26.34 9.26 57.61
N LEU A 88 -25.40 8.40 57.24
CA LEU A 88 -24.66 7.53 58.15
C LEU A 88 -23.23 8.04 58.23
N SER A 89 -22.80 8.44 59.42
CA SER A 89 -21.43 8.89 59.66
C SER A 89 -20.79 8.07 60.78
N ALA A 90 -19.63 7.46 60.52
CA ALA A 90 -18.89 6.78 61.58
C ALA A 90 -17.40 6.59 61.34
N ASN A 91 -16.59 6.57 62.41
CA ASN A 91 -15.17 6.19 62.27
C ASN A 91 -15.04 4.70 61.87
N GLU A 92 -15.80 3.81 62.49
CA GLU A 92 -15.96 2.40 62.12
C GLU A 92 -17.43 2.06 61.87
N TYR A 93 -17.75 1.56 60.69
CA TYR A 93 -19.10 1.09 60.33
C TYR A 93 -19.10 -0.37 59.93
N THR A 94 -19.96 -1.18 60.53
CA THR A 94 -20.22 -2.57 60.13
C THR A 94 -21.70 -2.80 59.87
N SER A 95 -22.04 -3.27 58.66
CA SER A 95 -23.39 -3.67 58.30
C SER A 95 -23.45 -5.16 57.95
N THR A 96 -24.45 -5.87 58.46
CA THR A 96 -24.79 -7.23 58.04
C THR A 96 -26.28 -7.25 57.72
N THR A 97 -26.63 -7.53 56.46
CA THR A 97 -28.01 -7.39 55.95
C THR A 97 -28.31 -8.39 54.83
N THR A 98 -29.58 -8.55 54.43
CA THR A 98 -29.89 -9.21 53.14
C THR A 98 -29.65 -8.24 52.00
N ASP A 99 -30.26 -7.05 52.07
CA ASP A 99 -30.04 -5.95 51.13
C ASP A 99 -29.55 -4.69 51.85
N PHE A 100 -28.59 -3.98 51.24
CA PHE A 100 -28.12 -2.67 51.68
C PHE A 100 -28.43 -1.63 50.60
N VAL A 101 -29.14 -0.58 50.98
CA VAL A 101 -29.48 0.53 50.08
C VAL A 101 -28.99 1.84 50.69
N ASN A 102 -28.07 2.51 50.01
CA ASN A 102 -27.70 3.88 50.31
C ASN A 102 -28.40 4.85 49.36
N GLY A 103 -29.52 5.42 49.81
CA GLY A 103 -30.27 6.46 49.10
C GLY A 103 -29.65 7.86 49.20
N ASN A 104 -28.75 8.11 50.16
CA ASN A 104 -28.13 9.42 50.33
C ASN A 104 -26.63 9.33 50.69
N ILE A 105 -26.18 9.56 51.94
CA ILE A 105 -24.74 9.64 52.25
C ILE A 105 -24.33 8.61 53.29
N VAL A 106 -23.28 7.84 52.98
CA VAL A 106 -22.47 7.09 53.96
C VAL A 106 -21.09 7.71 53.97
N SER A 107 -20.64 8.22 55.11
CA SER A 107 -19.32 8.85 55.28
C SER A 107 -18.58 8.21 56.45
N VAL A 108 -17.60 7.36 56.16
CA VAL A 108 -16.97 6.53 57.18
C VAL A 108 -15.44 6.55 57.16
N GLY A 109 -14.80 6.33 58.30
CA GLY A 109 -13.36 6.01 58.30
C GLY A 109 -13.14 4.64 57.68
N LYS A 110 -13.65 3.59 58.33
CA LYS A 110 -13.61 2.20 57.87
C LYS A 110 -15.02 1.63 57.78
N GLY A 111 -15.46 1.30 56.57
CA GLY A 111 -16.76 0.68 56.30
C GLY A 111 -16.64 -0.79 55.92
N THR A 112 -17.39 -1.65 56.60
CA THR A 112 -17.58 -3.08 56.23
C THR A 112 -19.06 -3.33 56.00
N ILE A 113 -19.46 -3.55 54.75
CA ILE A 113 -20.87 -3.80 54.37
C ILE A 113 -20.97 -5.21 53.83
N ASN A 114 -21.63 -6.10 54.57
CA ASN A 114 -21.89 -7.47 54.15
C ASN A 114 -23.40 -7.63 53.88
N ALA A 115 -23.76 -7.78 52.61
CA ALA A 115 -25.11 -8.11 52.18
C ALA A 115 -25.14 -9.54 51.63
N THR A 116 -26.15 -10.35 51.91
CA THR A 116 -26.25 -11.68 51.29
C THR A 116 -26.79 -11.62 49.85
N ASN A 117 -27.49 -10.53 49.50
CA ASN A 117 -28.05 -10.29 48.17
C ASN A 117 -27.45 -9.03 47.54
N THR A 118 -28.04 -7.84 47.71
CA THR A 118 -27.61 -6.65 46.97
C THR A 118 -27.01 -5.55 47.86
N ILE A 119 -25.91 -4.94 47.41
CA ILE A 119 -25.49 -3.62 47.87
C ILE A 119 -25.78 -2.63 46.73
N ARG A 120 -26.61 -1.63 47.00
CA ARG A 120 -26.99 -0.59 46.03
C ARG A 120 -26.68 0.79 46.58
N ASN A 121 -25.80 1.51 45.90
CA ASN A 121 -25.46 2.90 46.20
C ASN A 121 -26.14 3.84 45.20
N ASP A 122 -27.19 4.54 45.63
CA ASP A 122 -27.93 5.49 44.81
C ASP A 122 -27.43 6.93 44.89
N ASN A 123 -26.52 7.22 45.81
CA ASN A 123 -25.94 8.55 45.94
C ASN A 123 -24.45 8.49 46.31
N LYS A 124 -24.03 8.70 47.56
CA LYS A 124 -22.61 8.82 47.89
C LYS A 124 -22.17 7.88 49.01
N ILE A 125 -21.15 7.06 48.73
CA ILE A 125 -20.32 6.40 49.74
C ILE A 125 -18.95 7.07 49.72
N ASN A 126 -18.51 7.56 50.87
CA ASN A 126 -17.18 8.09 51.12
C ASN A 126 -16.53 7.29 52.26
N ALA A 127 -15.34 6.74 52.03
CA ALA A 127 -14.62 5.96 53.02
C ALA A 127 -13.10 6.22 52.99
N ASN A 128 -12.37 6.05 54.08
CA ASN A 128 -10.91 5.84 53.97
C ASN A 128 -10.63 4.40 53.57
N GLU A 129 -11.36 3.45 54.15
CA GLU A 129 -11.35 2.03 53.79
C GLU A 129 -12.79 1.52 53.62
N LEU A 130 -13.08 0.89 52.48
CA LEU A 130 -14.36 0.25 52.21
C LEU A 130 -14.14 -1.23 51.89
N THR A 131 -14.81 -2.11 52.64
CA THR A 131 -14.98 -3.52 52.29
C THR A 131 -16.46 -3.79 52.07
N ALA A 132 -16.83 -4.20 50.86
CA ALA A 132 -18.21 -4.50 50.48
C ALA A 132 -18.30 -5.93 49.94
N THR A 133 -19.11 -6.78 50.56
CA THR A 133 -19.35 -8.16 50.12
C THR A 133 -20.83 -8.35 49.81
N SER A 134 -21.15 -8.81 48.61
CA SER A 134 -22.54 -9.08 48.20
C SER A 134 -22.68 -10.19 47.16
N LYS A 135 -23.91 -10.52 46.80
CA LYS A 135 -24.18 -11.25 45.56
C LYS A 135 -24.03 -10.33 44.36
N THR A 136 -24.65 -9.15 44.43
CA THR A 136 -24.55 -8.08 43.41
C THR A 136 -24.20 -6.75 44.05
N PHE A 137 -23.30 -5.99 43.45
CA PHE A 137 -22.96 -4.63 43.86
C PHE A 137 -23.33 -3.66 42.73
N VAL A 138 -24.18 -2.67 43.02
CA VAL A 138 -24.62 -1.66 42.05
C VAL A 138 -24.27 -0.28 42.57
N ASN A 139 -23.43 0.45 41.84
CA ASN A 139 -23.15 1.85 42.08
C ASN A 139 -23.86 2.73 41.04
N ASN A 140 -24.96 3.38 41.44
CA ASN A 140 -25.72 4.29 40.57
C ASN A 140 -25.17 5.72 40.54
N LYS A 141 -24.27 6.06 41.47
CA LYS A 141 -23.68 7.41 41.63
C LYS A 141 -22.21 7.30 42.06
N LYS A 142 -21.85 7.71 43.27
CA LYS A 142 -20.45 7.95 43.64
C LYS A 142 -20.00 7.01 44.75
N VAL A 143 -18.93 6.26 44.50
CA VAL A 143 -18.10 5.63 45.53
C VAL A 143 -16.74 6.29 45.51
N GLU A 144 -16.33 6.81 46.66
CA GLU A 144 -15.01 7.36 46.91
C GLU A 144 -14.40 6.60 48.08
N THR A 145 -13.18 6.09 47.88
CA THR A 145 -12.49 5.43 48.99
C THR A 145 -10.98 5.61 48.92
N GLY A 146 -10.28 5.70 50.04
CA GLY A 146 -8.82 5.54 50.03
C GLY A 146 -8.45 4.15 49.50
N LYS A 147 -8.93 3.12 50.20
CA LYS A 147 -8.77 1.71 49.83
C LYS A 147 -10.13 1.03 49.68
N GLY A 148 -10.43 0.48 48.52
CA GLY A 148 -11.70 -0.19 48.22
C GLY A 148 -11.52 -1.68 47.94
N ASN A 149 -12.24 -2.54 48.65
CA ASN A 149 -12.34 -3.98 48.39
C ASN A 149 -13.80 -4.34 48.17
N ILE A 150 -14.22 -4.44 46.91
CA ILE A 150 -15.60 -4.77 46.54
C ILE A 150 -15.62 -6.18 45.96
N THR A 151 -16.33 -7.09 46.64
CA THR A 151 -16.49 -8.49 46.24
C THR A 151 -17.96 -8.81 46.01
N ALA A 152 -18.30 -9.23 44.80
CA ALA A 152 -19.61 -9.75 44.44
C ALA A 152 -19.47 -11.20 43.97
N THR A 153 -20.41 -12.09 44.34
CA THR A 153 -20.42 -13.46 43.76
C THR A 153 -20.99 -13.50 42.34
N GLU A 154 -21.76 -12.49 41.94
CA GLU A 154 -22.25 -12.25 40.60
C GLU A 154 -21.70 -10.92 40.04
N ASN A 155 -22.50 -9.86 39.93
CA ASN A 155 -22.12 -8.67 39.17
C ASN A 155 -21.64 -7.52 40.06
N ILE A 156 -20.62 -6.81 39.60
CA ILE A 156 -20.28 -5.45 40.02
C ILE A 156 -20.65 -4.52 38.87
N GLU A 157 -21.62 -3.63 39.09
CA GLU A 157 -22.13 -2.69 38.09
C GLU A 157 -21.81 -1.27 38.51
N ASN A 158 -20.98 -0.59 37.73
CA ASN A 158 -20.73 0.85 37.86
C ASN A 158 -21.55 1.63 36.83
N ASN A 159 -22.55 2.35 37.31
CA ASN A 159 -23.41 3.21 36.52
C ASN A 159 -23.06 4.70 36.64
N ASP A 160 -21.97 5.07 37.35
CA ASP A 160 -21.48 6.45 37.35
C ASP A 160 -19.96 6.58 37.66
N LEU A 161 -19.54 6.73 38.92
CA LEU A 161 -18.12 6.86 39.30
C LEU A 161 -17.75 5.98 40.50
N ILE A 162 -16.71 5.16 40.33
CA ILE A 162 -15.95 4.58 41.45
C ILE A 162 -14.53 5.17 41.38
N ALA A 163 -14.14 5.88 42.43
CA ALA A 163 -12.81 6.48 42.55
C ALA A 163 -12.12 5.98 43.83
N ALA A 164 -10.86 5.56 43.71
CA ALA A 164 -10.06 5.21 44.88
C ALA A 164 -8.57 5.55 44.76
N ASN A 165 -7.80 5.43 45.85
CA ASN A 165 -6.34 5.33 45.68
C ASN A 165 -5.98 3.91 45.22
N ASP A 166 -6.43 2.93 45.98
CA ASP A 166 -6.28 1.50 45.69
C ASP A 166 -7.65 0.84 45.60
N LEU A 167 -7.96 0.19 44.48
CA LEU A 167 -9.26 -0.47 44.27
C LEU A 167 -9.07 -1.94 43.88
N THR A 168 -9.69 -2.83 44.62
CA THR A 168 -9.85 -4.24 44.29
C THR A 168 -11.32 -4.55 44.01
N LEU A 169 -11.61 -5.05 42.81
CA LEU A 169 -12.91 -5.54 42.39
C LEU A 169 -12.83 -7.05 42.16
N LYS A 170 -13.72 -7.83 42.78
CA LYS A 170 -13.82 -9.28 42.54
C LYS A 170 -15.26 -9.65 42.23
N GLY A 171 -15.52 -10.17 41.04
CA GLY A 171 -16.87 -10.47 40.56
C GLY A 171 -16.92 -11.69 39.66
N LYS A 172 -18.13 -12.14 39.32
CA LYS A 172 -18.36 -12.93 38.12
C LYS A 172 -18.24 -12.05 36.88
N ASN A 173 -18.96 -10.93 36.90
CA ASN A 173 -18.88 -9.88 35.87
C ASN A 173 -18.59 -8.52 36.51
N ILE A 174 -17.75 -7.72 35.86
CA ILE A 174 -17.50 -6.33 36.22
C ILE A 174 -17.93 -5.48 35.03
N ILE A 175 -18.97 -4.67 35.21
CA ILE A 175 -19.63 -3.93 34.13
C ILE A 175 -19.48 -2.45 34.42
N ASN A 176 -18.77 -1.75 33.55
CA ASN A 176 -18.68 -0.30 33.56
C ASN A 176 -19.61 0.26 32.47
N ALA A 177 -20.67 0.96 32.87
CA ALA A 177 -21.69 1.42 31.95
C ALA A 177 -21.16 2.49 30.98
N LYS A 178 -21.81 2.65 29.83
CA LYS A 178 -21.41 3.60 28.79
C LYS A 178 -21.26 5.03 29.33
N GLY A 179 -20.13 5.65 29.06
CA GLY A 179 -19.76 6.99 29.49
C GLY A 179 -19.34 7.10 30.96
N LYS A 180 -19.18 5.98 31.66
CA LYS A 180 -18.89 5.94 33.11
C LYS A 180 -17.44 5.57 33.37
N THR A 181 -16.97 5.90 34.58
CA THR A 181 -15.54 5.85 34.89
C THR A 181 -15.29 5.05 36.16
N ILE A 182 -14.29 4.17 36.10
CA ILE A 182 -13.60 3.59 37.24
C ILE A 182 -12.20 4.21 37.26
N PHE A 183 -11.83 4.87 38.35
CA PHE A 183 -10.59 5.63 38.44
C PHE A 183 -9.79 5.27 39.69
N THR A 184 -8.46 5.19 39.55
CA THR A 184 -7.54 5.01 40.67
C THR A 184 -6.34 5.96 40.59
N THR A 185 -5.81 6.40 41.74
CA THR A 185 -4.55 7.17 41.76
C THR A 185 -3.32 6.26 41.79
N ASN A 186 -3.39 5.11 42.47
CA ASN A 186 -2.24 4.20 42.62
C ASN A 186 -2.43 2.90 41.86
N GLU A 187 -3.47 2.12 42.18
CA GLU A 187 -3.64 0.78 41.63
C GLU A 187 -5.11 0.36 41.52
N LEU A 188 -5.46 -0.19 40.36
CA LEU A 188 -6.69 -0.93 40.13
C LEU A 188 -6.38 -2.41 39.91
N THR A 189 -7.00 -3.28 40.70
CA THR A 189 -7.03 -4.72 40.47
C THR A 189 -8.46 -5.20 40.27
N ALA A 190 -8.78 -5.72 39.09
CA ALA A 190 -10.11 -6.25 38.78
C ALA A 190 -10.02 -7.72 38.37
N ASN A 191 -10.64 -8.59 39.16
CA ASN A 191 -10.66 -10.03 38.97
C ASN A 191 -12.10 -10.49 38.71
N ALA A 192 -12.43 -10.73 37.45
CA ALA A 192 -13.71 -11.32 37.05
C ALA A 192 -13.53 -12.81 36.72
N SER A 193 -14.48 -13.67 37.08
CA SER A 193 -14.44 -15.07 36.62
C SER A 193 -14.94 -15.25 35.18
N GLU A 194 -15.79 -14.34 34.69
CA GLU A 194 -16.30 -14.34 33.32
C GLU A 194 -15.85 -13.10 32.55
N SER A 195 -16.40 -11.92 32.83
CA SER A 195 -16.18 -10.75 31.97
C SER A 195 -15.86 -9.45 32.70
N ILE A 196 -14.98 -8.65 32.09
CA ILE A 196 -14.83 -7.23 32.37
C ILE A 196 -15.33 -6.48 31.13
N VAL A 197 -16.40 -5.70 31.28
CA VAL A 197 -17.08 -5.01 30.18
C VAL A 197 -16.87 -3.51 30.31
N ASN A 198 -16.20 -2.92 29.32
CA ASN A 198 -15.88 -1.50 29.23
C ASN A 198 -16.34 -0.93 27.88
N ASN A 199 -17.66 -0.89 27.67
CA ASN A 199 -18.26 -0.55 26.38
C ASN A 199 -18.65 0.93 26.32
N GLY A 200 -17.84 1.73 25.63
CA GLY A 200 -17.97 3.19 25.58
C GLY A 200 -17.69 3.85 26.93
N ALA A 201 -16.92 3.18 27.80
CA ALA A 201 -16.67 3.55 29.19
C ALA A 201 -15.16 3.69 29.45
N GLU A 202 -14.78 4.13 30.64
CA GLU A 202 -13.40 4.46 31.00
C GLU A 202 -12.93 3.70 32.25
N ILE A 203 -11.79 3.00 32.12
CA ILE A 203 -11.04 2.42 33.22
C ILE A 203 -9.68 3.12 33.24
N LEU A 204 -9.44 3.93 34.27
CA LEU A 204 -8.32 4.87 34.32
C LEU A 204 -7.49 4.70 35.60
N SER A 205 -6.18 4.88 35.49
CA SER A 205 -5.27 4.93 36.65
C SER A 205 -4.11 5.90 36.43
N GLN A 206 -3.74 6.67 37.48
CA GLN A 206 -2.45 7.37 37.50
C GLN A 206 -1.28 6.44 37.86
N GLY A 207 -1.55 5.18 38.18
CA GLY A 207 -0.56 4.14 38.40
C GLY A 207 -0.89 2.88 37.60
N LYS A 208 -1.03 1.74 38.29
CA LYS A 208 -1.15 0.42 37.67
C LYS A 208 -2.59 -0.04 37.48
N ILE A 209 -2.83 -0.80 36.42
CA ILE A 209 -4.09 -1.52 36.16
C ILE A 209 -3.77 -3.00 35.97
N ASN A 210 -4.39 -3.86 36.76
CA ASN A 210 -4.34 -5.32 36.61
C ASN A 210 -5.76 -5.84 36.35
N LEU A 211 -6.00 -6.41 35.17
CA LEU A 211 -7.29 -6.98 34.78
C LEU A 211 -7.13 -8.49 34.54
N THR A 212 -7.93 -9.30 35.23
CA THR A 212 -8.02 -10.75 35.01
C THR A 212 -9.47 -11.15 34.75
N ALA A 213 -9.75 -11.79 33.61
CA ALA A 213 -11.10 -12.26 33.24
C ALA A 213 -11.05 -13.42 32.24
N ALA A 214 -12.16 -14.13 31.98
CA ALA A 214 -12.23 -14.96 30.78
C ALA A 214 -12.27 -14.07 29.53
N THR A 215 -13.03 -12.98 29.56
CA THR A 215 -13.12 -12.00 28.48
C THR A 215 -12.96 -10.57 29.01
N VAL A 216 -12.07 -9.79 28.38
CA VAL A 216 -12.03 -8.32 28.56
C VAL A 216 -12.60 -7.69 27.30
N ASP A 217 -13.77 -7.07 27.43
CA ASP A 217 -14.52 -6.46 26.32
C ASP A 217 -14.40 -4.93 26.40
N ASN A 218 -13.42 -4.36 25.68
CA ASN A 218 -13.21 -2.93 25.52
C ASN A 218 -13.75 -2.48 24.16
N LYS A 219 -15.05 -2.22 24.06
CA LYS A 219 -15.66 -1.73 22.81
C LYS A 219 -15.83 -0.23 22.84
N VAL A 220 -15.13 0.48 21.97
CA VAL A 220 -15.17 1.97 21.93
C VAL A 220 -14.83 2.58 23.30
N GLY A 221 -14.14 1.82 24.15
CA GLY A 221 -13.81 2.16 25.52
C GLY A 221 -12.35 2.53 25.67
N LYS A 222 -12.01 3.09 26.83
CA LYS A 222 -10.64 3.48 27.19
C LYS A 222 -10.19 2.70 28.42
N ILE A 223 -9.08 1.99 28.30
CA ILE A 223 -8.32 1.43 29.41
C ILE A 223 -6.96 2.14 29.41
N LYS A 224 -6.71 3.00 30.39
CA LYS A 224 -5.51 3.85 30.42
C LYS A 224 -4.87 3.92 31.80
N GLY A 225 -3.60 3.52 31.90
CA GLY A 225 -2.80 3.64 33.12
C GLY A 225 -1.50 4.43 32.89
N SER A 226 -1.14 5.40 33.72
CA SER A 226 0.19 6.05 33.59
C SER A 226 1.36 5.11 33.92
N GLY A 227 1.10 4.01 34.64
CA GLY A 227 2.05 2.92 34.87
C GLY A 227 1.78 1.70 33.97
N LEU A 228 1.97 0.50 34.54
CA LEU A 228 1.71 -0.78 33.85
C LEU A 228 0.20 -1.04 33.72
N VAL A 229 -0.24 -1.38 32.52
CA VAL A 229 -1.53 -2.03 32.26
C VAL A 229 -1.28 -3.51 31.94
N ASP A 230 -1.56 -4.40 32.89
CA ASP A 230 -1.44 -5.86 32.74
C ASP A 230 -2.84 -6.49 32.58
N ILE A 231 -3.09 -7.14 31.45
CA ILE A 231 -4.35 -7.81 31.12
C ILE A 231 -4.07 -9.29 30.91
N THR A 232 -4.72 -10.13 31.71
CA THR A 232 -4.70 -11.59 31.55
C THR A 232 -6.12 -12.09 31.25
N ALA A 233 -6.32 -12.67 30.06
CA ALA A 233 -7.64 -13.19 29.68
C ALA A 233 -7.62 -14.40 28.74
N ASN A 234 -8.76 -15.02 28.47
CA ASN A 234 -8.87 -15.93 27.33
C ASN A 234 -9.05 -15.13 26.03
N VAL A 235 -9.88 -14.09 26.05
CA VAL A 235 -10.12 -13.20 24.91
C VAL A 235 -10.01 -11.74 25.34
N VAL A 236 -9.26 -10.95 24.59
CA VAL A 236 -9.21 -9.48 24.74
C VAL A 236 -9.77 -8.85 23.48
N ASN A 237 -10.91 -8.17 23.62
CA ASN A 237 -11.54 -7.43 22.53
C ASN A 237 -11.26 -5.94 22.72
N ASN A 238 -10.36 -5.39 21.91
CA ASN A 238 -10.17 -3.96 21.75
C ASN A 238 -10.80 -3.53 20.41
N ILE A 239 -12.10 -3.25 20.43
CA ILE A 239 -12.90 -3.10 19.21
C ILE A 239 -13.49 -1.69 19.14
N GLY A 240 -12.98 -0.86 18.26
CA GLY A 240 -13.55 0.45 17.97
C GLY A 240 -14.82 0.36 17.12
N LYS A 241 -15.22 1.51 16.56
CA LYS A 241 -16.39 1.62 15.71
C LYS A 241 -16.07 2.50 14.51
N ALA A 242 -16.06 1.90 13.32
CA ALA A 242 -16.11 2.65 12.07
C ALA A 242 -17.55 3.08 11.76
N GLY A 243 -17.80 4.39 11.74
CA GLY A 243 -19.04 5.03 11.32
C GLY A 243 -18.92 5.63 9.92
N ASP A 244 -20.05 6.01 9.31
CA ASP A 244 -20.09 6.69 8.01
C ASP A 244 -19.36 5.93 6.88
N LEU A 245 -19.34 4.60 6.92
CA LEU A 245 -18.68 3.75 5.94
C LEU A 245 -19.22 3.89 4.49
N THR A 246 -20.39 4.51 4.31
CA THR A 246 -20.95 4.85 3.00
C THR A 246 -20.58 6.27 2.51
N LYS A 247 -19.88 7.07 3.31
CA LYS A 247 -19.42 8.42 2.94
C LYS A 247 -18.01 8.36 2.36
N TYR A 248 -17.89 8.81 1.12
CA TYR A 248 -16.63 8.86 0.40
C TYR A 248 -16.69 9.94 -0.68
N LYS A 249 -15.53 10.48 -1.05
CA LYS A 249 -15.37 11.33 -2.24
C LYS A 249 -14.93 10.47 -3.41
N LYS A 250 -15.63 10.58 -4.53
CA LYS A 250 -15.25 9.96 -5.81
C LYS A 250 -14.71 11.05 -6.74
N TYR A 251 -13.57 10.81 -7.35
CA TYR A 251 -12.98 11.70 -8.35
C TYR A 251 -12.22 10.91 -9.41
N TRP A 252 -11.75 11.61 -10.42
CA TRP A 252 -10.95 11.06 -11.50
C TRP A 252 -9.71 11.91 -11.67
N GLU A 253 -8.57 11.24 -11.78
CA GLU A 253 -7.29 11.91 -12.01
C GLU A 253 -6.80 11.56 -13.41
N ALA A 254 -6.56 12.59 -14.22
CA ALA A 254 -6.00 12.44 -15.54
C ALA A 254 -4.49 12.18 -15.48
N TRP A 255 -3.97 11.67 -16.58
CA TRP A 255 -2.53 11.42 -16.78
C TRP A 255 -1.62 12.65 -16.59
N ASP A 256 -2.16 13.86 -16.62
CA ASP A 256 -1.43 15.12 -16.37
C ASP A 256 -1.65 15.71 -14.96
N GLY A 257 -2.32 14.96 -14.07
CA GLY A 257 -2.61 15.36 -12.70
C GLY A 257 -3.90 16.16 -12.52
N THR A 258 -4.64 16.45 -13.59
CA THR A 258 -5.92 17.18 -13.51
C THR A 258 -6.99 16.33 -12.79
N ILE A 259 -7.66 16.91 -11.80
CA ILE A 259 -8.71 16.24 -11.01
C ILE A 259 -10.11 16.67 -11.48
N TYR A 260 -10.98 15.68 -11.67
CA TYR A 260 -12.39 15.86 -12.03
C TYR A 260 -13.30 15.20 -10.99
N THR A 261 -14.33 15.89 -10.54
CA THR A 261 -15.26 15.39 -9.50
C THR A 261 -16.68 15.11 -10.02
N ASP A 262 -16.91 15.34 -11.31
CA ASP A 262 -18.22 15.19 -11.96
C ASP A 262 -18.15 14.16 -13.10
N GLU A 263 -18.80 13.00 -12.90
CA GLU A 263 -18.84 11.90 -13.88
C GLU A 263 -19.45 12.35 -15.20
N THR A 264 -20.41 13.29 -15.18
CA THR A 264 -21.17 13.71 -16.37
C THR A 264 -20.34 14.55 -17.33
N LYS A 265 -19.37 15.31 -16.81
CA LYS A 265 -18.40 16.05 -17.64
C LYS A 265 -17.44 15.10 -18.37
N MET A 266 -17.15 13.94 -17.78
CA MET A 266 -16.26 12.93 -18.39
C MET A 266 -16.95 12.06 -19.44
N MET A 267 -18.28 11.98 -19.40
CA MET A 267 -19.12 11.16 -20.30
C MET A 267 -19.53 11.90 -21.59
N GLN A 268 -18.97 13.07 -21.90
CA GLN A 268 -19.34 13.86 -23.07
C GLN A 268 -18.66 13.38 -24.35
N ARG A 269 -19.29 12.43 -25.04
CA ARG A 269 -19.60 12.42 -26.49
C ARG A 269 -19.97 11.00 -26.89
N ASN A 270 -21.29 10.78 -26.87
CA ASN A 270 -22.03 9.81 -27.65
C ASN A 270 -21.91 8.33 -27.25
N GLN A 271 -23.08 7.69 -27.15
CA GLN A 271 -23.25 6.25 -26.97
C GLN A 271 -22.35 5.46 -27.94
N PRO A 272 -21.90 4.25 -27.58
CA PRO A 272 -21.19 3.36 -28.50
C PRO A 272 -22.00 3.19 -29.79
N GLY A 273 -21.63 3.91 -30.85
CA GLY A 273 -22.35 3.92 -32.12
C GLY A 273 -22.67 5.29 -32.76
N SER A 274 -22.65 6.44 -32.06
CA SER A 274 -22.88 7.75 -32.71
C SER A 274 -21.57 8.50 -33.01
N TRP A 275 -21.14 8.37 -34.26
CA TRP A 275 -19.94 8.99 -34.83
C TRP A 275 -20.15 10.49 -35.06
N GLU A 276 -19.29 11.33 -34.50
CA GLU A 276 -19.07 12.66 -35.08
C GLU A 276 -18.39 12.48 -36.44
N ARG A 277 -19.18 12.58 -37.51
CA ARG A 277 -18.70 12.48 -38.89
C ARG A 277 -18.28 13.86 -39.37
N ASN A 278 -16.99 14.17 -39.30
CA ASN A 278 -16.47 15.38 -39.94
C ASN A 278 -15.58 15.05 -41.15
N TYR A 279 -15.73 15.86 -42.19
CA TYR A 279 -15.25 15.63 -43.57
C TYR A 279 -14.04 16.52 -43.94
N TYR A 280 -13.24 16.01 -44.89
CA TYR A 280 -12.62 16.67 -46.07
C TYR A 280 -11.09 16.55 -46.19
N ALA A 281 -10.63 15.71 -47.11
CA ALA A 281 -9.42 15.95 -47.90
C ALA A 281 -9.66 15.42 -49.32
N ASP A 282 -9.32 16.18 -50.35
CA ASP A 282 -9.31 15.68 -51.73
C ASP A 282 -8.22 14.59 -51.84
N PRO A 283 -8.55 13.37 -52.30
CA PRO A 283 -7.64 12.23 -52.25
C PRO A 283 -6.41 12.35 -53.16
N SER A 284 -6.33 13.37 -54.01
CA SER A 284 -5.27 13.55 -55.03
C SER A 284 -3.91 14.01 -54.49
N ASN A 285 -3.83 14.52 -53.24
CA ASN A 285 -2.58 15.01 -52.65
C ASN A 285 -2.33 14.41 -51.26
N GLU A 286 -1.23 13.69 -51.06
CA GLU A 286 -0.90 12.98 -49.81
C GLU A 286 -0.53 13.96 -48.67
N GLY A 287 0.05 15.12 -49.02
CA GLY A 287 0.39 16.20 -48.08
C GLY A 287 -0.83 16.89 -47.45
N ASP A 288 -1.94 17.02 -48.19
CA ASP A 288 -3.16 17.69 -47.72
C ASP A 288 -3.98 16.81 -46.74
N LYS A 289 -3.88 15.47 -46.83
CA LYS A 289 -4.62 14.53 -45.97
C LYS A 289 -4.18 14.58 -44.51
N TRP A 290 -2.87 14.53 -44.26
CA TRP A 290 -2.34 14.61 -42.90
C TRP A 290 -2.56 16.00 -42.31
N GLN A 291 -2.40 17.06 -43.10
CA GLN A 291 -2.54 18.43 -42.58
C GLN A 291 -3.95 18.72 -42.06
N VAL A 292 -4.99 18.30 -42.78
CA VAL A 292 -6.39 18.47 -42.31
C VAL A 292 -6.68 17.60 -41.08
N PHE A 293 -6.20 16.36 -41.09
CA PHE A 293 -6.33 15.46 -39.94
C PHE A 293 -5.60 16.00 -38.70
N HIS A 294 -4.37 16.49 -38.87
CA HIS A 294 -3.54 17.07 -37.82
C HIS A 294 -4.21 18.31 -37.23
N ASN A 295 -4.76 19.22 -38.05
CA ASN A 295 -5.51 20.38 -37.55
C ASN A 295 -6.71 19.95 -36.69
N TRP A 296 -7.45 18.91 -37.11
CA TRP A 296 -8.54 18.36 -36.31
C TRP A 296 -8.02 17.74 -34.99
N LEU A 297 -6.94 16.96 -35.04
CA LEU A 297 -6.31 16.33 -33.88
C LEU A 297 -5.79 17.38 -32.88
N THR A 298 -5.24 18.50 -33.36
CA THR A 298 -4.83 19.63 -32.49
C THR A 298 -6.02 20.27 -31.79
N GLY A 299 -7.21 20.22 -32.38
CA GLY A 299 -8.46 20.65 -31.73
C GLY A 299 -8.85 19.82 -30.50
N LEU A 300 -8.27 18.62 -30.32
CA LEU A 300 -8.44 17.75 -29.14
C LEU A 300 -7.40 18.01 -28.04
N LYS A 301 -6.44 18.93 -28.25
CA LYS A 301 -5.43 19.33 -27.26
C LYS A 301 -5.91 20.42 -26.29
N LYS A 302 -7.23 20.68 -26.22
CA LYS A 302 -7.80 21.76 -25.41
C LYS A 302 -7.50 21.54 -23.91
N PRO A 303 -7.18 22.59 -23.14
CA PRO A 303 -6.82 22.46 -21.72
C PRO A 303 -7.95 21.92 -20.83
N GLU A 304 -9.20 22.14 -21.23
CA GLU A 304 -10.39 21.78 -20.44
C GLU A 304 -10.66 20.26 -20.46
N GLU A 305 -10.26 19.56 -21.53
CA GLU A 305 -10.45 18.11 -21.73
C GLU A 305 -9.32 17.50 -22.59
N PRO A 306 -8.07 17.45 -22.11
CA PRO A 306 -6.93 17.07 -22.95
C PRO A 306 -6.95 15.56 -23.30
N SER A 307 -7.00 15.24 -24.59
CA SER A 307 -6.81 13.87 -25.08
C SER A 307 -5.36 13.43 -24.93
N TYR A 308 -5.13 12.26 -24.32
CA TYR A 308 -3.81 11.64 -24.28
C TYR A 308 -3.32 11.30 -25.69
N ILE A 309 -4.20 10.73 -26.53
CA ILE A 309 -3.86 10.35 -27.91
C ILE A 309 -3.38 11.58 -28.69
N ALA A 310 -4.12 12.69 -28.62
CA ALA A 310 -3.79 13.89 -29.38
C ALA A 310 -2.47 14.53 -28.92
N LYS A 311 -2.19 14.54 -27.61
CA LYS A 311 -1.04 15.25 -27.03
C LYS A 311 0.25 14.42 -27.06
N ASN A 312 0.17 13.11 -26.83
CA ASN A 312 1.34 12.24 -26.61
C ASN A 312 1.52 11.15 -27.69
N MET A 313 0.57 10.94 -28.60
CA MET A 313 0.65 9.83 -29.58
C MET A 313 0.52 10.27 -31.04
N GLU A 314 0.75 11.55 -31.32
CA GLU A 314 0.56 12.11 -32.65
C GLU A 314 1.39 11.41 -33.75
N ASP A 315 2.65 11.10 -33.46
CA ASP A 315 3.54 10.39 -34.39
C ASP A 315 3.03 8.97 -34.68
N ILE A 316 2.54 8.27 -33.65
CA ILE A 316 1.92 6.95 -33.78
C ILE A 316 0.69 7.03 -34.68
N VAL A 317 -0.18 8.01 -34.47
CA VAL A 317 -1.37 8.24 -35.31
C VAL A 317 -0.97 8.48 -36.77
N LYS A 318 -0.01 9.36 -37.01
CA LYS A 318 0.51 9.68 -38.35
C LYS A 318 1.04 8.44 -39.08
N ASN A 319 1.79 7.62 -38.36
CA ASN A 319 2.42 6.42 -38.89
C ASN A 319 1.38 5.33 -39.20
N ARG A 320 0.43 5.07 -38.29
CA ARG A 320 -0.69 4.13 -38.52
C ARG A 320 -1.56 4.55 -39.72
N MET A 321 -1.81 5.84 -39.88
CA MET A 321 -2.52 6.37 -41.06
C MET A 321 -1.78 6.08 -42.37
N ARG A 322 -0.46 6.29 -42.41
CA ARG A 322 0.40 5.97 -43.57
C ARG A 322 0.41 4.47 -43.87
N ALA A 323 0.32 3.63 -42.83
CA ALA A 323 0.28 2.18 -42.95
C ALA A 323 -1.10 1.59 -43.29
N ASN A 324 -2.14 2.42 -43.45
CA ASN A 324 -3.56 2.02 -43.62
C ASN A 324 -4.09 1.13 -42.47
N GLU A 325 -3.65 1.39 -41.24
CA GLU A 325 -4.19 0.77 -40.03
C GLU A 325 -5.40 1.55 -39.49
N ASP A 326 -6.28 0.90 -38.71
CA ASP A 326 -7.56 1.50 -38.30
C ASP A 326 -7.54 1.84 -36.80
N GLY A 327 -7.15 3.08 -36.46
CA GLY A 327 -7.38 3.64 -35.13
C GLY A 327 -6.42 3.25 -34.00
N ILE A 328 -6.72 3.81 -32.82
CA ILE A 328 -6.00 3.68 -31.54
C ILE A 328 -7.05 3.59 -30.43
N MET A 329 -6.90 2.61 -29.54
CA MET A 329 -7.74 2.44 -28.36
C MET A 329 -6.84 2.44 -27.11
N LEU A 330 -7.01 3.42 -26.22
CA LEU A 330 -6.36 3.42 -24.90
C LEU A 330 -7.09 2.51 -23.92
N ASN A 331 -6.44 2.18 -22.79
CA ASN A 331 -6.90 1.19 -21.83
C ASN A 331 -7.16 -0.17 -22.52
N SER A 332 -6.25 -0.57 -23.42
CA SER A 332 -6.29 -1.81 -24.18
C SER A 332 -4.99 -2.61 -23.98
N ALA A 333 -4.92 -3.86 -24.45
CA ALA A 333 -3.68 -4.64 -24.39
C ALA A 333 -2.59 -4.06 -25.28
N GLU A 334 -2.97 -3.48 -26.43
CA GLU A 334 -2.04 -2.78 -27.33
C GLU A 334 -1.55 -1.46 -26.74
N PHE A 335 -2.42 -0.74 -26.01
CA PHE A 335 -2.08 0.52 -25.34
C PHE A 335 -2.63 0.53 -23.90
N PRO A 336 -1.89 -0.04 -22.93
CA PRO A 336 -2.33 -0.22 -21.53
C PRO A 336 -2.32 1.08 -20.71
N ILE A 337 -2.45 2.23 -21.38
CA ILE A 337 -2.46 3.55 -20.77
C ILE A 337 -3.89 3.89 -20.37
N ILE A 338 -4.11 4.19 -19.09
CA ILE A 338 -5.39 4.67 -18.59
C ILE A 338 -5.37 6.21 -18.61
N PRO A 339 -6.10 6.88 -19.52
CA PRO A 339 -6.07 8.33 -19.64
C PRO A 339 -6.70 9.06 -18.45
N LEU A 340 -7.54 8.36 -17.67
CA LEU A 340 -8.26 8.92 -16.54
C LEU A 340 -8.55 7.81 -15.52
N VAL A 341 -7.95 7.87 -14.33
CA VAL A 341 -8.10 6.83 -13.30
C VAL A 341 -9.15 7.28 -12.29
N ASN A 342 -10.14 6.44 -12.00
CA ASN A 342 -11.09 6.73 -10.93
C ASN A 342 -10.45 6.50 -9.56
N LYS A 343 -10.56 7.46 -8.67
CA LYS A 343 -10.05 7.38 -7.29
C LYS A 343 -11.17 7.66 -6.31
N ILE A 344 -10.98 7.16 -5.11
CA ILE A 344 -11.92 7.26 -4.01
C ILE A 344 -11.15 7.59 -2.73
N GLU A 345 -11.70 8.49 -1.94
CA GLU A 345 -11.20 8.86 -0.63
C GLU A 345 -12.28 8.60 0.41
N SER A 346 -11.93 7.87 1.47
CA SER A 346 -12.85 7.58 2.57
C SER A 346 -13.06 8.81 3.44
N GLU A 347 -14.32 9.08 3.77
CA GLU A 347 -14.71 10.05 4.80
C GLU A 347 -15.22 9.36 6.07
N ALA A 348 -15.09 8.03 6.15
CA ALA A 348 -15.56 7.23 7.28
C ALA A 348 -14.84 7.65 8.57
N GLN A 349 -15.58 7.75 9.67
CA GLN A 349 -15.05 8.17 10.96
C GLN A 349 -14.77 6.96 11.82
N THR A 350 -13.66 6.96 12.56
CA THR A 350 -13.34 5.89 13.52
C THR A 350 -13.43 6.42 14.94
N GLU A 351 -14.25 5.77 15.76
CA GLU A 351 -14.21 5.93 17.21
C GLU A 351 -13.37 4.78 17.78
N PHE A 352 -12.12 5.07 18.13
CA PHE A 352 -11.16 4.04 18.55
C PHE A 352 -11.52 3.42 19.91
N ALA A 353 -11.33 2.11 20.03
CA ALA A 353 -11.08 1.49 21.33
C ALA A 353 -9.60 1.61 21.68
N VAL A 354 -9.30 2.04 22.90
CA VAL A 354 -7.93 2.38 23.31
C VAL A 354 -7.54 1.58 24.55
N ILE A 355 -6.43 0.83 24.42
CA ILE A 355 -5.67 0.30 25.55
C ILE A 355 -4.32 1.00 25.55
N SER A 356 -4.03 1.73 26.61
CA SER A 356 -2.80 2.51 26.69
C SER A 356 -2.19 2.49 28.08
N GLY A 357 -0.86 2.51 28.16
CA GLY A 357 -0.22 2.88 29.41
C GLY A 357 1.23 3.30 29.30
N GLY A 358 1.91 3.42 30.44
CA GLY A 358 3.37 3.55 30.49
C GLY A 358 3.99 2.29 29.88
N ASP A 359 3.63 1.12 30.41
CA ASP A 359 3.82 -0.18 29.78
C ASP A 359 2.46 -0.86 29.58
N VAL A 360 2.34 -1.69 28.54
CA VAL A 360 1.16 -2.53 28.30
C VAL A 360 1.61 -3.97 28.14
N LYS A 361 1.01 -4.88 28.92
CA LYS A 361 1.21 -6.32 28.82
C LYS A 361 -0.13 -7.02 28.68
N ILE A 362 -0.32 -7.72 27.58
CA ILE A 362 -1.52 -8.52 27.32
C ILE A 362 -1.10 -9.98 27.20
N THR A 363 -1.62 -10.82 28.08
CA THR A 363 -1.43 -12.27 28.06
C THR A 363 -2.79 -12.92 27.79
N SER A 364 -2.94 -13.57 26.65
CA SER A 364 -4.16 -14.24 26.23
C SER A 364 -3.96 -15.73 25.99
N THR A 365 -4.85 -16.58 26.52
CA THR A 365 -4.84 -18.02 26.20
C THR A 365 -5.53 -18.37 24.88
N GLY A 366 -6.24 -17.40 24.27
CA GLY A 366 -7.03 -17.58 23.05
C GLY A 366 -6.65 -16.57 21.97
N GLU A 367 -7.27 -15.39 22.00
CA GLU A 367 -7.00 -14.34 21.01
C GLU A 367 -7.05 -12.91 21.55
N VAL A 368 -6.29 -12.02 20.90
CA VAL A 368 -6.35 -10.57 21.07
C VAL A 368 -6.89 -9.96 19.78
N ASN A 369 -8.04 -9.32 19.87
CA ASN A 369 -8.73 -8.69 18.75
C ASN A 369 -8.56 -7.17 18.82
N ASN A 370 -7.66 -6.61 18.02
CA ASN A 370 -7.53 -5.17 17.81
C ASN A 370 -8.18 -4.79 16.47
N ILE A 371 -9.43 -4.31 16.53
CA ILE A 371 -10.22 -3.97 15.33
C ILE A 371 -10.68 -2.53 15.48
N ASP A 372 -10.38 -1.68 14.50
CA ASP A 372 -10.58 -0.22 14.60
C ASP A 372 -10.02 0.34 15.93
N GLY A 373 -8.91 -0.21 16.39
CA GLY A 373 -8.45 -0.08 17.77
C GLY A 373 -6.97 0.27 17.86
N ILE A 374 -6.60 0.83 19.02
CA ILE A 374 -5.24 1.24 19.34
C ILE A 374 -4.79 0.58 20.64
N ILE A 375 -3.70 -0.17 20.55
CA ILE A 375 -2.95 -0.69 21.70
C ILE A 375 -1.60 0.00 21.69
N SER A 376 -1.32 0.80 22.70
CA SER A 376 -0.12 1.63 22.69
C SER A 376 0.55 1.61 24.06
N SER A 377 1.86 1.79 24.16
CA SER A 377 2.57 2.10 25.42
C SER A 377 3.47 3.33 25.25
N ASP A 378 4.00 3.94 26.32
CA ASP A 378 5.12 4.89 26.25
C ASP A 378 6.49 4.16 26.30
N GLY A 379 6.49 2.93 26.82
CA GLY A 379 7.64 2.04 26.96
C GLY A 379 7.44 0.74 26.19
N LEU A 380 7.16 -0.35 26.92
CA LEU A 380 6.97 -1.70 26.39
C LEU A 380 5.49 -1.98 26.09
N THR A 381 5.20 -2.37 24.85
CA THR A 381 3.96 -3.06 24.47
C THR A 381 4.28 -4.53 24.24
N LYS A 382 3.85 -5.40 25.14
CA LYS A 382 3.96 -6.85 25.02
C LYS A 382 2.59 -7.48 24.79
N VAL A 383 2.45 -8.26 23.72
CA VAL A 383 1.25 -9.04 23.42
C VAL A 383 1.64 -10.51 23.22
N ASP A 384 1.21 -11.37 24.14
CA ASP A 384 1.39 -12.83 24.08
C ASP A 384 0.02 -13.49 23.91
N ALA A 385 -0.25 -14.03 22.72
CA ALA A 385 -1.53 -14.67 22.40
C ALA A 385 -1.38 -15.67 21.25
N PRO A 386 -2.03 -16.85 21.27
CA PRO A 386 -2.02 -17.77 20.14
C PRO A 386 -2.43 -17.12 18.81
N LYS A 387 -3.38 -16.19 18.85
CA LYS A 387 -3.85 -15.43 17.69
C LYS A 387 -3.97 -13.94 18.01
N ILE A 388 -3.42 -13.09 17.14
CA ILE A 388 -3.55 -11.63 17.21
C ILE A 388 -4.23 -11.16 15.93
N VAL A 389 -5.32 -10.43 16.05
CA VAL A 389 -6.01 -9.77 14.94
C VAL A 389 -5.71 -8.28 15.00
N ASN A 390 -5.20 -7.71 13.90
CA ASN A 390 -4.99 -6.26 13.76
C ASN A 390 -5.49 -5.81 12.39
N ARG A 391 -6.72 -5.30 12.31
CA ARG A 391 -7.38 -4.95 11.05
C ARG A 391 -8.41 -3.83 11.23
N VAL A 392 -8.98 -3.34 10.14
CA VAL A 392 -10.09 -2.37 10.16
C VAL A 392 -11.42 -3.00 9.78
N THR A 393 -12.52 -2.36 10.14
CA THR A 393 -13.84 -2.67 9.60
C THR A 393 -14.00 -2.07 8.20
N ILE A 394 -14.50 -2.89 7.27
CA ILE A 394 -14.76 -2.51 5.87
C ILE A 394 -16.26 -2.63 5.53
N ASP A 395 -16.78 -1.80 4.64
CA ASP A 395 -18.17 -1.93 4.15
C ASP A 395 -18.31 -3.07 3.13
N THR A 396 -18.49 -4.30 3.61
CA THR A 396 -18.74 -5.45 2.72
C THR A 396 -20.12 -5.44 2.06
N ASN A 397 -21.03 -4.54 2.45
CA ASN A 397 -22.41 -4.52 1.97
C ASN A 397 -22.61 -3.53 0.80
N ASN A 398 -21.84 -2.44 0.75
CA ASN A 398 -21.92 -1.43 -0.32
C ASN A 398 -20.57 -1.22 -1.03
N PRO A 399 -20.04 -2.24 -1.75
CA PRO A 399 -18.84 -2.06 -2.54
C PRO A 399 -19.02 -0.99 -3.61
N VAL A 400 -18.01 -0.13 -3.80
CA VAL A 400 -18.01 0.94 -4.81
C VAL A 400 -17.32 0.45 -6.07
N GLN A 401 -18.08 0.33 -7.16
CA GLN A 401 -17.56 -0.06 -8.46
C GLN A 401 -16.86 1.12 -9.14
N LEU A 402 -15.58 0.96 -9.48
CA LEU A 402 -14.76 2.03 -10.06
C LEU A 402 -14.81 1.99 -11.60
N ARG A 403 -14.80 3.16 -12.22
CA ARG A 403 -14.86 3.29 -13.69
C ARG A 403 -13.76 4.17 -14.23
N ASP A 404 -12.80 3.57 -14.91
CA ASP A 404 -11.67 4.27 -15.50
C ASP A 404 -12.01 4.74 -16.92
N GLY A 405 -11.35 5.81 -17.36
CA GLY A 405 -11.56 6.39 -18.67
C GLY A 405 -10.91 5.60 -19.79
N MET A 406 -11.49 5.78 -20.97
CA MET A 406 -11.03 5.25 -22.24
C MET A 406 -10.99 6.36 -23.29
N GLU A 407 -10.04 6.27 -24.22
CA GLU A 407 -10.03 7.08 -25.44
C GLU A 407 -9.94 6.15 -26.65
N ASN A 408 -10.75 6.43 -27.68
CA ASN A 408 -10.80 5.66 -28.90
C ASN A 408 -10.79 6.60 -30.09
N LEU A 409 -9.71 6.60 -30.85
CA LEU A 409 -9.57 7.34 -32.10
C LEU A 409 -9.66 6.35 -33.25
N LYS A 410 -10.62 6.50 -34.16
CA LYS A 410 -10.76 5.65 -35.35
C LYS A 410 -10.83 6.49 -36.60
N TRP A 411 -10.33 5.95 -37.70
CA TRP A 411 -10.47 6.56 -39.01
C TRP A 411 -10.70 5.48 -40.07
N TRP A 412 -11.41 5.85 -41.12
CA TRP A 412 -11.68 4.95 -42.24
C TRP A 412 -11.93 5.73 -43.53
N TYR A 413 -11.74 5.04 -44.65
CA TYR A 413 -11.88 5.61 -45.97
C TYR A 413 -13.19 5.18 -46.63
N HIS A 414 -13.94 6.13 -47.18
CA HIS A 414 -15.16 5.86 -47.93
C HIS A 414 -15.13 6.54 -49.30
N LYS A 415 -15.49 5.78 -50.33
CA LYS A 415 -15.62 6.29 -51.70
C LYS A 415 -17.10 6.40 -52.06
N SER A 416 -17.57 7.62 -52.32
CA SER A 416 -18.96 7.87 -52.71
C SER A 416 -19.30 7.16 -54.03
N LYS A 417 -20.50 6.57 -54.11
CA LYS A 417 -20.99 5.89 -55.33
C LYS A 417 -21.38 6.84 -56.47
N HIS A 418 -21.64 8.11 -56.16
CA HIS A 418 -22.21 9.09 -57.11
C HIS A 418 -21.33 10.32 -57.35
N SER A 419 -20.16 10.43 -56.71
CA SER A 419 -19.21 11.52 -56.96
C SER A 419 -17.78 10.99 -57.09
N LYS A 420 -16.91 11.71 -57.82
CA LYS A 420 -15.45 11.45 -57.83
C LYS A 420 -14.76 11.79 -56.50
N LYS A 421 -15.51 12.31 -55.51
CA LYS A 421 -14.99 12.71 -54.21
C LYS A 421 -14.86 11.48 -53.32
N SER A 422 -13.71 11.35 -52.67
CA SER A 422 -13.48 10.34 -51.63
C SER A 422 -13.39 11.05 -50.29
N THR A 423 -13.88 10.40 -49.24
CA THR A 423 -13.97 10.97 -47.90
C THR A 423 -13.17 10.12 -46.93
N TYR A 424 -12.28 10.77 -46.20
CA TYR A 424 -11.67 10.21 -45.00
C TYR A 424 -12.51 10.62 -43.81
N TYR A 425 -13.00 9.65 -43.05
CA TYR A 425 -13.73 9.88 -41.82
C TYR A 425 -12.82 9.66 -40.63
N VAL A 426 -13.02 10.47 -39.60
CA VAL A 426 -12.37 10.32 -38.30
C VAL A 426 -13.46 10.38 -37.23
N GLY A 427 -13.36 9.51 -36.25
CA GLY A 427 -14.18 9.52 -35.04
C GLY A 427 -13.29 9.45 -33.82
N TYR A 428 -13.62 10.23 -32.79
CA TYR A 428 -12.99 10.17 -31.48
C TYR A 428 -14.06 10.01 -30.41
N TYR A 429 -13.79 9.13 -29.46
CA TYR A 429 -14.66 8.84 -28.33
C TYR A 429 -13.87 8.85 -27.05
N ARG A 430 -14.51 9.38 -26.01
CA ARG A 430 -14.06 9.24 -24.63
C ARG A 430 -15.24 8.75 -23.81
N PHE A 431 -15.04 7.71 -23.02
CA PHE A 431 -16.09 7.18 -22.15
C PHE A 431 -15.46 6.50 -20.93
N LEU A 432 -16.27 6.27 -19.91
CA LEU A 432 -15.89 5.50 -18.73
C LEU A 432 -16.27 4.04 -18.95
N SER A 433 -15.32 3.14 -18.77
CA SER A 433 -15.56 1.70 -18.86
C SER A 433 -15.75 1.10 -17.48
N PRO A 434 -16.69 0.15 -17.28
CA PRO A 434 -16.71 -0.68 -16.09
C PRO A 434 -15.34 -1.35 -15.92
N THR A 435 -14.69 -1.14 -14.78
CA THR A 435 -13.40 -1.80 -14.50
C THR A 435 -13.65 -3.06 -13.68
N ILE A 436 -12.62 -3.90 -13.54
CA ILE A 436 -12.66 -5.01 -12.58
C ILE A 436 -12.31 -4.56 -11.15
N ARG A 437 -12.16 -3.25 -10.90
CA ARG A 437 -11.80 -2.70 -9.59
C ARG A 437 -13.03 -2.41 -8.73
N THR A 438 -12.98 -2.89 -7.50
CA THR A 438 -14.03 -2.73 -6.50
C THR A 438 -13.42 -2.18 -5.22
N ALA A 439 -13.86 -0.99 -4.81
CA ALA A 439 -13.40 -0.34 -3.59
C ALA A 439 -14.31 -0.64 -2.39
N TYR A 440 -13.69 -0.87 -1.23
CA TYR A 440 -14.32 -1.04 0.06
C TYR A 440 -13.86 0.09 0.98
N VAL A 441 -14.80 0.91 1.40
CA VAL A 441 -14.53 2.04 2.28
C VAL A 441 -14.33 1.52 3.71
N ALA A 442 -13.35 2.09 4.40
CA ALA A 442 -12.95 1.75 5.75
C ALA A 442 -12.64 3.01 6.55
N GLY A 443 -12.63 2.87 7.88
CA GLY A 443 -12.21 3.92 8.81
C GLY A 443 -10.69 4.16 8.78
N GLN A 444 -10.18 4.76 9.85
CA GLN A 444 -8.75 4.93 10.09
C GLN A 444 -8.07 3.59 10.45
N PRO A 445 -6.77 3.42 10.16
CA PRO A 445 -6.01 2.21 10.47
C PRO A 445 -5.95 1.83 11.96
N SER A 446 -5.89 0.52 12.23
CA SER A 446 -5.63 -0.03 13.55
C SER A 446 -4.13 -0.10 13.85
N VAL A 447 -3.76 0.14 15.12
CA VAL A 447 -2.36 0.29 15.52
C VAL A 447 -2.04 -0.49 16.78
N ILE A 448 -0.89 -1.18 16.77
CA ILE A 448 -0.23 -1.72 17.96
C ILE A 448 1.18 -1.11 18.03
N GLU A 449 1.46 -0.29 19.04
CA GLU A 449 2.70 0.50 19.08
C GLU A 449 3.31 0.64 20.48
N GLY A 450 4.57 1.07 20.57
CA GLY A 450 5.32 1.38 21.80
C GLY A 450 6.70 1.94 21.49
N LYS A 451 7.54 2.25 22.49
CA LYS A 451 8.99 2.39 22.25
C LYS A 451 9.59 1.04 21.86
N ILE A 452 9.16 0.01 22.59
CA ILE A 452 9.45 -1.39 22.32
C ILE A 452 8.13 -2.12 22.06
N LEU A 453 8.03 -2.81 20.93
CA LEU A 453 6.96 -3.75 20.65
C LEU A 453 7.51 -5.18 20.70
N SER A 454 6.91 -6.04 21.51
CA SER A 454 7.21 -7.47 21.58
C SER A 454 5.94 -8.29 21.40
N VAL A 455 5.89 -9.07 20.33
CA VAL A 455 4.74 -9.90 19.98
C VAL A 455 5.16 -11.36 19.95
N ASP A 456 4.52 -12.16 20.80
CA ASP A 456 4.67 -13.62 20.85
C ASP A 456 3.34 -14.26 20.45
N THR A 457 3.32 -15.01 19.36
CA THR A 457 2.06 -15.55 18.83
C THR A 457 2.24 -16.81 18.01
N SER A 458 1.16 -17.51 17.71
CA SER A 458 1.16 -18.57 16.68
C SER A 458 0.62 -18.07 15.35
N LYS A 459 -0.14 -16.96 15.33
CA LYS A 459 -0.77 -16.42 14.12
C LYS A 459 -1.09 -14.94 14.26
N ILE A 460 -0.65 -14.14 13.30
CA ILE A 460 -1.11 -12.77 13.12
C ILE A 460 -2.11 -12.75 11.96
N VAL A 461 -3.28 -12.16 12.20
CA VAL A 461 -4.29 -11.91 11.19
C VAL A 461 -4.31 -10.41 10.94
N GLY A 462 -3.66 -10.00 9.85
CA GLY A 462 -3.78 -8.64 9.30
C GLY A 462 -5.07 -8.46 8.52
N GLU A 463 -5.06 -7.51 7.58
CA GLU A 463 -6.17 -7.30 6.66
C GLU A 463 -6.43 -8.59 5.85
N SER A 464 -7.67 -9.09 5.89
CA SER A 464 -8.11 -10.25 5.11
C SER A 464 -9.44 -9.92 4.45
N TYR A 465 -9.47 -10.11 3.14
CA TYR A 465 -10.48 -9.64 2.20
C TYR A 465 -11.23 -10.83 1.59
N GLU A 466 -11.07 -12.03 2.17
CA GLU A 466 -11.86 -13.22 1.80
C GLU A 466 -13.37 -12.97 1.98
N GLU A 467 -13.74 -12.20 3.02
CA GLU A 467 -15.13 -11.79 3.29
C GLU A 467 -15.73 -10.93 2.15
N ALA A 468 -14.89 -10.20 1.41
CA ALA A 468 -15.29 -9.38 0.27
C ALA A 468 -15.44 -10.17 -1.04
N LYS A 469 -14.80 -11.34 -1.18
CA LYS A 469 -14.83 -12.15 -2.41
C LYS A 469 -16.20 -12.77 -2.73
N GLY A 470 -17.14 -12.81 -1.76
CA GLY A 470 -18.42 -13.53 -1.88
C GLY A 470 -19.71 -12.70 -1.97
N LYS A 471 -19.67 -11.35 -1.83
CA LYS A 471 -20.87 -10.47 -1.75
C LYS A 471 -21.05 -9.54 -2.97
N LEU A 472 -20.68 -9.98 -4.17
CA LEU A 472 -20.65 -9.09 -5.33
C LEU A 472 -22.01 -8.97 -6.03
N SER A 473 -22.45 -7.72 -6.19
CA SER A 473 -23.70 -7.30 -6.83
C SER A 473 -23.87 -7.84 -8.26
N THR A 474 -25.08 -8.31 -8.57
CA THR A 474 -25.47 -8.94 -9.84
C THR A 474 -26.00 -7.97 -10.91
N ASN A 475 -25.60 -6.69 -10.91
CA ASN A 475 -25.99 -5.78 -12.01
C ASN A 475 -24.96 -4.67 -12.24
N PRO A 476 -24.34 -4.65 -13.43
CA PRO A 476 -24.89 -3.86 -14.53
C PRO A 476 -24.90 -4.62 -15.86
N THR A 477 -25.84 -4.23 -16.72
CA THR A 477 -26.36 -4.87 -17.94
C THR A 477 -25.35 -5.28 -19.04
N TYR A 478 -24.03 -5.10 -18.85
CA TYR A 478 -22.99 -5.31 -19.87
C TYR A 478 -21.62 -5.78 -19.33
N SER A 479 -21.56 -6.62 -18.29
CA SER A 479 -20.27 -7.17 -17.82
C SER A 479 -20.31 -8.69 -17.72
N LYS A 480 -19.74 -9.39 -18.72
CA LYS A 480 -19.28 -10.76 -18.49
C LYS A 480 -17.94 -10.65 -17.77
N ASN A 481 -17.90 -11.15 -16.54
CA ASN A 481 -16.73 -11.04 -15.66
C ASN A 481 -15.45 -11.47 -16.38
N VAL A 482 -14.50 -10.55 -16.51
CA VAL A 482 -13.09 -10.89 -16.77
C VAL A 482 -12.58 -11.54 -15.48
N ASP A 483 -12.08 -12.77 -15.54
CA ASP A 483 -11.69 -13.55 -14.36
C ASP A 483 -10.81 -12.75 -13.37
N LYS A 484 -11.25 -12.71 -12.09
CA LYS A 484 -10.65 -12.09 -10.88
C LYS A 484 -10.81 -10.56 -10.78
N GLN A 485 -11.49 -10.10 -9.72
CA GLN A 485 -11.64 -8.66 -9.39
C GLN A 485 -10.44 -8.12 -8.61
N ASN A 486 -10.12 -6.84 -8.83
CA ASN A 486 -9.10 -6.11 -8.08
C ASN A 486 -9.76 -5.37 -6.92
N ILE A 487 -9.44 -5.76 -5.69
CA ILE A 487 -10.01 -5.15 -4.48
C ILE A 487 -9.16 -3.95 -4.08
N GLU A 488 -9.81 -2.85 -3.70
CA GLU A 488 -9.18 -1.68 -3.10
C GLU A 488 -9.79 -1.41 -1.73
N ILE A 489 -8.97 -1.36 -0.68
CA ILE A 489 -9.37 -0.89 0.64
C ILE A 489 -9.04 0.58 0.74
N VAL A 490 -10.04 1.39 1.10
CA VAL A 490 -9.94 2.84 1.10
C VAL A 490 -10.13 3.31 2.53
N LYS A 491 -9.02 3.56 3.22
CA LYS A 491 -9.02 3.99 4.62
C LYS A 491 -9.03 5.52 4.71
N ASN A 492 -9.63 6.04 5.77
CA ASN A 492 -9.66 7.48 5.99
C ASN A 492 -8.28 7.95 6.47
N ILE A 493 -7.60 8.72 5.62
CA ILE A 493 -6.29 9.36 5.88
C ILE A 493 -6.40 10.90 5.83
N SER A 494 -7.61 11.45 5.86
CA SER A 494 -7.84 12.90 5.77
C SER A 494 -7.18 13.67 6.91
N GLY A 495 -7.22 13.14 8.14
CA GLY A 495 -6.58 13.76 9.32
C GLY A 495 -5.07 13.96 9.12
N ILE A 496 -4.34 12.92 8.74
CA ILE A 496 -2.89 13.00 8.53
C ILE A 496 -2.54 13.83 7.29
N THR A 497 -3.39 13.82 6.26
CA THR A 497 -3.22 14.64 5.05
C THR A 497 -3.41 16.13 5.35
N GLU A 498 -4.41 16.49 6.15
CA GLU A 498 -4.66 17.85 6.64
C GLU A 498 -3.46 18.36 7.44
N VAL A 499 -2.96 17.55 8.38
CA VAL A 499 -1.77 17.91 9.19
C VAL A 499 -0.55 18.10 8.29
N LYS A 500 -0.32 17.23 7.30
CA LYS A 500 0.80 17.37 6.37
C LYS A 500 0.74 18.64 5.52
N ASN A 501 -0.46 19.05 5.11
CA ASN A 501 -0.67 20.24 4.28
C ASN A 501 -0.59 21.55 5.07
N THR A 502 -1.02 21.55 6.33
CA THR A 502 -1.11 22.76 7.17
C THR A 502 0.07 22.92 8.11
N GLY A 503 0.70 21.82 8.53
CA GLY A 503 1.67 21.79 9.63
C GLY A 503 1.03 21.96 11.01
N ILE A 504 -0.30 21.82 11.13
CA ILE A 504 -1.05 22.11 12.35
C ILE A 504 -1.85 20.87 12.75
N ILE A 505 -1.82 20.52 14.03
CA ILE A 505 -2.74 19.55 14.63
C ILE A 505 -3.73 20.34 15.49
N PRO A 506 -4.94 20.64 14.97
CA PRO A 506 -5.93 21.42 15.69
C PRO A 506 -6.60 20.56 16.78
N ILE A 507 -6.83 21.17 17.94
CA ILE A 507 -7.60 20.56 19.02
C ILE A 507 -9.09 20.86 18.82
N ASN A 508 -9.93 19.83 18.77
CA ASN A 508 -11.36 20.02 18.52
C ASN A 508 -12.13 20.35 19.81
N ILE A 509 -12.48 21.62 20.00
CA ILE A 509 -13.21 22.10 21.19
C ILE A 509 -14.74 21.99 21.09
N SER A 510 -15.29 21.53 19.95
CA SER A 510 -16.72 21.62 19.57
C SER A 510 -17.71 20.77 20.40
N GLY A 511 -17.30 20.19 21.54
CA GLY A 511 -18.09 19.28 22.37
C GLY A 511 -18.18 19.62 23.85
N ILE A 512 -17.53 20.71 24.29
CA ILE A 512 -17.42 21.06 25.71
C ILE A 512 -18.74 21.73 26.16
N ASN A 513 -19.75 20.92 26.50
CA ASN A 513 -21.04 21.42 26.99
C ASN A 513 -21.06 21.49 28.52
N THR A 514 -21.44 22.64 29.10
CA THR A 514 -21.40 22.91 30.56
C THR A 514 -22.67 22.52 31.32
N GLY A 515 -23.67 21.97 30.64
CA GLY A 515 -24.88 21.47 31.26
C GLY A 515 -24.61 20.16 32.00
N ASN A 516 -24.92 20.10 33.30
CA ASN A 516 -24.94 18.88 34.11
C ASN A 516 -26.11 17.96 33.71
N THR A 517 -26.35 17.77 32.41
CA THR A 517 -27.34 16.88 31.83
C THR A 517 -26.64 15.58 31.43
N GLY A 518 -27.32 14.46 31.63
CA GLY A 518 -26.75 13.13 31.44
C GLY A 518 -25.95 12.98 30.14
N ILE A 519 -24.92 12.12 30.22
CA ILE A 519 -23.88 11.87 29.21
C ILE A 519 -24.44 11.50 27.81
N SER A 520 -25.74 11.23 27.69
CA SER A 520 -26.43 10.76 26.50
C SER A 520 -26.67 11.80 25.37
N GLN A 521 -26.32 13.08 25.54
CA GLN A 521 -26.54 14.11 24.49
C GLN A 521 -25.28 14.91 24.09
N ARG A 522 -24.06 14.36 24.28
CA ARG A 522 -22.82 15.03 23.88
C ARG A 522 -22.39 14.61 22.46
N ASN A 523 -22.32 15.57 21.52
CA ASN A 523 -21.77 15.39 20.16
C ASN A 523 -20.36 16.02 20.03
N GLY A 524 -19.45 15.68 20.96
CA GLY A 524 -18.02 16.01 20.87
C GLY A 524 -17.23 15.40 22.04
N ILE A 525 -15.92 15.72 22.17
CA ILE A 525 -14.92 15.02 23.01
C ILE A 525 -15.50 14.61 24.37
N ASN A 526 -15.77 13.31 24.54
CA ASN A 526 -16.29 12.73 25.77
C ASN A 526 -15.11 12.46 26.73
N ILE A 527 -14.87 13.43 27.58
CA ILE A 527 -14.00 13.39 28.75
C ILE A 527 -14.92 13.00 29.91
N GLY A 528 -14.78 11.76 30.42
CA GLY A 528 -15.74 11.09 31.31
C GLY A 528 -16.02 11.75 32.68
N SER A 529 -16.48 10.97 33.67
CA SER A 529 -17.04 11.52 34.92
C SER A 529 -16.01 12.15 35.89
N LEU A 530 -14.74 12.24 35.49
CA LEU A 530 -13.64 12.88 36.23
C LEU A 530 -13.55 14.39 36.03
N TYR A 531 -14.17 14.92 34.97
CA TYR A 531 -14.07 16.34 34.59
C TYR A 531 -15.36 17.07 34.88
N VAL A 532 -15.24 18.28 35.42
CA VAL A 532 -16.39 19.16 35.68
C VAL A 532 -16.14 20.52 35.06
N PRO A 533 -17.16 21.13 34.42
CA PRO A 533 -17.12 22.55 34.10
C PRO A 533 -16.86 23.32 35.38
N SER A 534 -15.91 24.25 35.34
CA SER A 534 -15.63 25.08 36.51
C SER A 534 -16.82 26.00 36.78
N THR A 535 -17.52 25.77 37.90
CA THR A 535 -18.64 26.60 38.36
C THR A 535 -18.18 27.78 39.22
N ASP A 536 -16.91 27.81 39.62
CA ASP A 536 -16.30 28.90 40.38
C ASP A 536 -15.83 30.01 39.42
N PRO A 537 -16.35 31.25 39.52
CA PRO A 537 -15.90 32.39 38.72
C PRO A 537 -14.40 32.71 38.86
N SER A 538 -13.81 32.39 40.02
CA SER A 538 -12.40 32.65 40.35
C SER A 538 -11.43 31.61 39.78
N SER A 539 -11.94 30.45 39.33
CA SER A 539 -11.13 29.39 38.74
C SER A 539 -10.34 29.88 37.52
N ARG A 540 -9.09 29.42 37.40
CA ARG A 540 -8.20 29.74 36.27
C ARG A 540 -8.56 28.97 34.99
N TYR A 541 -9.36 27.91 35.11
CA TYR A 541 -9.63 26.97 34.02
C TYR A 541 -11.11 26.97 33.63
N VAL A 542 -11.40 26.67 32.36
CA VAL A 542 -12.79 26.47 31.89
C VAL A 542 -13.30 25.08 32.31
N ILE A 543 -12.43 24.09 32.28
CA ILE A 543 -12.68 22.71 32.73
C ILE A 543 -11.64 22.36 33.79
N GLU A 544 -12.08 21.77 34.89
CA GLU A 544 -11.18 21.27 35.92
C GLU A 544 -11.38 19.76 36.11
N ASN A 545 -10.30 19.07 36.43
CA ASN A 545 -10.41 17.79 37.09
C ASN A 545 -11.01 17.95 38.47
N ARG A 546 -11.77 16.96 38.92
CA ARG A 546 -12.14 16.84 40.34
C ARG A 546 -10.85 16.75 41.16
N THR A 547 -10.45 17.88 41.74
CA THR A 547 -9.17 18.12 42.45
C THR A 547 -8.90 17.15 43.60
N GLU A 548 -9.96 16.51 44.10
CA GLU A 548 -9.91 15.44 45.10
C GLU A 548 -9.23 14.13 44.62
N PHE A 549 -9.00 13.97 43.30
CA PHE A 549 -8.52 12.69 42.72
C PHE A 549 -7.21 12.76 41.91
N ILE A 550 -6.64 13.94 41.61
CA ILE A 550 -5.53 14.05 40.65
C ILE A 550 -4.33 14.75 41.28
N THR A 551 -3.19 14.07 41.29
CA THR A 551 -1.92 14.70 41.68
C THR A 551 -1.39 15.56 40.54
N ARG A 552 -1.48 16.89 40.68
CA ARG A 552 -1.12 17.87 39.64
C ARG A 552 0.40 18.00 39.38
N GLY A 553 1.25 17.56 40.29
CA GLY A 553 2.70 17.85 40.29
C GLY A 553 3.53 17.23 39.16
N ASN A 554 2.97 16.30 38.39
CA ASN A 554 3.70 15.50 37.39
C ASN A 554 3.24 15.77 35.94
N TYR A 555 2.57 16.89 35.66
CA TYR A 555 2.07 17.17 34.31
C TYR A 555 2.43 18.59 33.87
N TYR A 556 2.73 18.76 32.58
CA TYR A 556 2.99 20.06 31.96
C TYR A 556 1.79 20.50 31.12
N GLY A 557 1.43 21.77 31.19
CA GLY A 557 0.30 22.34 30.43
C GLY A 557 0.33 23.87 30.44
N GLY A 558 -0.85 24.49 30.41
CA GLY A 558 -1.00 25.94 30.28
C GLY A 558 -0.18 26.75 31.30
N ASP A 559 -0.19 26.39 32.58
CA ASP A 559 0.59 27.10 33.60
C ASP A 559 2.10 27.02 33.36
N TYR A 560 2.59 25.84 32.98
CA TYR A 560 4.01 25.66 32.64
C TYR A 560 4.36 26.51 31.41
N PHE A 561 3.54 26.49 30.37
CA PHE A 561 3.71 27.36 29.20
C PHE A 561 3.77 28.84 29.59
N LEU A 562 2.80 29.34 30.36
CA LEU A 562 2.74 30.75 30.75
C LEU A 562 3.94 31.19 31.59
N SER A 563 4.39 30.33 32.52
CA SER A 563 5.60 30.58 33.32
C SER A 563 6.85 30.73 32.45
N ARG A 564 7.00 29.88 31.43
CA ARG A 564 8.12 29.92 30.48
C ARG A 564 8.04 31.11 29.53
N MET A 565 6.84 31.62 29.27
CA MET A 565 6.61 32.80 28.44
C MET A 565 6.83 34.14 29.18
N GLY A 566 7.03 34.12 30.50
CA GLY A 566 7.30 35.30 31.33
C GLY A 566 6.09 36.19 31.58
N TYR A 567 4.88 35.61 31.64
CA TYR A 567 3.63 36.35 31.80
C TYR A 567 3.32 36.69 33.27
N VAL A 568 2.69 37.86 33.49
CA VAL A 568 2.25 38.36 34.81
C VAL A 568 0.72 38.48 34.83
N GLU A 569 0.13 38.04 35.93
CA GLU A 569 -1.28 37.66 36.10
C GLU A 569 -2.31 38.79 35.86
N ASP A 570 -3.30 38.51 34.99
CA ASP A 570 -4.61 39.21 34.97
C ASP A 570 -5.69 38.21 34.51
N TRP A 571 -6.22 37.45 35.48
CA TRP A 571 -7.07 36.27 35.30
C TRP A 571 -8.58 36.58 35.17
N ASP A 572 -8.94 37.85 35.32
CA ASP A 572 -10.32 38.31 35.18
C ASP A 572 -10.72 38.43 33.70
N ARG A 573 -9.75 38.40 32.77
CA ARG A 573 -9.97 38.60 31.33
C ARG A 573 -9.70 37.38 30.44
N VAL A 574 -8.94 36.38 30.90
CA VAL A 574 -8.52 35.20 30.11
C VAL A 574 -8.44 33.96 31.00
N LYS A 575 -8.97 32.81 30.53
CA LYS A 575 -8.87 31.50 31.20
C LYS A 575 -7.98 30.52 30.42
N LEU A 576 -7.44 29.50 31.07
CA LEU A 576 -6.84 28.33 30.42
C LEU A 576 -7.93 27.29 30.08
N LEU A 577 -7.75 26.49 29.02
CA LEU A 577 -8.73 25.48 28.63
C LEU A 577 -8.97 24.45 29.75
N GLY A 578 -7.89 23.87 30.27
CA GLY A 578 -7.90 22.98 31.43
C GLY A 578 -6.59 23.00 32.20
N ASP A 579 -6.53 22.20 33.25
CA ASP A 579 -5.29 21.99 34.01
C ASP A 579 -4.29 21.10 33.23
N ALA A 580 -3.07 20.95 33.77
CA ALA A 580 -2.01 20.22 33.07
C ALA A 580 -2.36 18.74 32.78
N TYR A 581 -3.10 18.06 33.65
CA TYR A 581 -3.52 16.68 33.39
C TYR A 581 -4.52 16.62 32.24
N TYR A 582 -5.49 17.54 32.25
CA TYR A 582 -6.46 17.69 31.17
C TYR A 582 -5.78 17.94 29.82
N ASP A 583 -4.84 18.88 29.76
CA ASP A 583 -4.13 19.24 28.53
C ASP A 583 -3.37 18.03 27.94
N ASN A 584 -2.66 17.24 28.77
CA ASN A 584 -1.94 16.05 28.30
C ASN A 584 -2.88 14.99 27.72
N MET A 585 -4.00 14.70 28.39
CA MET A 585 -4.98 13.75 27.88
C MET A 585 -5.60 14.23 26.57
N LEU A 586 -5.89 15.52 26.45
CA LEU A 586 -6.45 16.11 25.25
C LEU A 586 -5.45 16.07 24.08
N ILE A 587 -4.18 16.36 24.33
CA ILE A 587 -3.10 16.27 23.35
C ILE A 587 -2.98 14.85 22.82
N GLU A 588 -2.82 13.85 23.69
CA GLU A 588 -2.70 12.46 23.27
C GLU A 588 -3.92 11.98 22.47
N GLN A 589 -5.12 12.32 22.92
CA GLN A 589 -6.34 11.98 22.20
C GLN A 589 -6.37 12.63 20.81
N THR A 590 -5.99 13.91 20.72
CA THR A 590 -5.94 14.62 19.44
C THR A 590 -4.91 14.00 18.48
N LEU A 591 -3.72 13.65 18.97
CA LEU A 591 -2.71 12.95 18.19
C LEU A 591 -3.24 11.61 17.67
N THR A 592 -3.85 10.83 18.56
CA THR A 592 -4.44 9.53 18.26
C THR A 592 -5.52 9.65 17.18
N GLU A 593 -6.44 10.60 17.32
CA GLU A 593 -7.53 10.84 16.36
C GLU A 593 -7.04 11.38 15.00
N LYS A 594 -6.03 12.26 15.00
CA LYS A 594 -5.57 12.92 13.76
C LYS A 594 -4.50 12.12 13.00
N LEU A 595 -3.59 11.48 13.73
CA LEU A 595 -2.41 10.79 13.19
C LEU A 595 -2.49 9.26 13.31
N GLY A 596 -3.43 8.72 14.10
CA GLY A 596 -3.49 7.29 14.40
C GLY A 596 -2.37 6.81 15.34
N THR A 597 -1.66 7.74 16.00
CA THR A 597 -0.56 7.45 16.93
C THR A 597 -0.50 8.53 17.99
N ARG A 598 0.03 8.21 19.18
CA ARG A 598 0.34 9.21 20.21
C ARG A 598 1.77 9.78 20.12
N TYR A 599 2.54 9.35 19.13
CA TYR A 599 3.95 9.71 19.00
C TYR A 599 4.17 10.88 18.04
N ILE A 600 5.09 11.77 18.43
CA ILE A 600 5.76 12.71 17.52
C ILE A 600 7.26 12.55 17.75
N ASN A 601 8.01 12.27 16.67
CA ASN A 601 9.46 12.07 16.73
C ASN A 601 9.94 11.06 17.80
N GLY A 602 9.14 10.02 18.07
CA GLY A 602 9.46 8.98 19.05
C GLY A 602 9.15 9.33 20.51
N LEU A 603 8.56 10.51 20.77
CA LEU A 603 8.12 10.95 22.09
C LEU A 603 6.60 10.91 22.22
N SER A 604 6.11 10.65 23.42
CA SER A 604 4.69 10.63 23.78
C SER A 604 4.48 11.15 25.21
N GLY A 605 3.21 11.31 25.61
CA GLY A 605 2.84 11.64 26.98
C GLY A 605 3.45 12.94 27.53
N GLU A 606 3.82 12.91 28.81
CA GLU A 606 4.39 14.06 29.54
C GLU A 606 5.71 14.55 28.90
N GLU A 607 6.56 13.61 28.46
CA GLU A 607 7.86 13.90 27.84
C GLU A 607 7.70 14.74 26.57
N LEU A 608 6.74 14.35 25.71
CA LEU A 608 6.40 15.08 24.50
C LEU A 608 5.88 16.48 24.83
N THR A 609 4.88 16.60 25.71
CA THR A 609 4.26 17.89 26.05
C THR A 609 5.27 18.88 26.60
N LYS A 610 6.14 18.42 27.50
CA LYS A 610 7.23 19.26 28.05
C LYS A 610 8.14 19.77 26.95
N GLN A 611 8.61 18.88 26.07
CA GLN A 611 9.55 19.25 25.01
C GLN A 611 8.93 20.25 24.03
N LEU A 612 7.68 20.05 23.65
CA LEU A 612 6.95 20.96 22.76
C LEU A 612 6.77 22.37 23.38
N ILE A 613 6.51 22.48 24.68
CA ILE A 613 6.43 23.77 25.39
C ILE A 613 7.81 24.43 25.53
N ASP A 614 8.85 23.64 25.84
CA ASP A 614 10.22 24.14 25.93
C ASP A 614 10.69 24.70 24.56
N ASN A 615 10.38 24.00 23.46
CA ASN A 615 10.66 24.44 22.09
C ASN A 615 9.92 25.74 21.73
N ALA A 616 8.67 25.89 22.20
CA ALA A 616 7.88 27.10 21.97
C ALA A 616 8.56 28.37 22.50
N THR A 617 9.29 28.25 23.62
CA THR A 617 10.01 29.38 24.24
C THR A 617 11.14 29.88 23.33
N THR A 618 11.84 28.96 22.68
CA THR A 618 12.89 29.26 21.70
C THR A 618 12.27 29.84 20.42
N ALA A 619 11.22 29.20 19.90
CA ALA A 619 10.51 29.66 18.70
C ALA A 619 9.93 31.07 18.85
N LYS A 620 9.44 31.43 20.04
CA LYS A 620 8.95 32.80 20.34
C LYS A 620 10.00 33.87 20.03
N LYS A 621 11.25 33.64 20.42
CA LYS A 621 12.36 34.59 20.18
C LYS A 621 12.78 34.60 18.72
N ASP A 622 12.98 33.41 18.15
CA ASP A 622 13.49 33.24 16.79
C ASP A 622 12.52 33.78 15.72
N LEU A 623 11.21 33.60 15.93
CA LEU A 623 10.16 33.91 14.96
C LEU A 623 9.26 35.09 15.36
N GLN A 624 9.62 35.79 16.44
CA GLN A 624 8.86 36.93 16.99
C GLN A 624 7.39 36.60 17.24
N LEU A 625 7.10 35.40 17.78
CA LEU A 625 5.73 34.93 17.99
C LEU A 625 5.02 35.76 19.05
N ARG A 626 3.73 36.06 18.80
CA ARG A 626 2.86 36.78 19.74
C ARG A 626 1.98 35.79 20.48
N GLN A 627 2.04 35.82 21.80
CA GLN A 627 1.26 34.93 22.66
C GLN A 627 -0.24 35.09 22.37
N GLY A 628 -0.98 33.98 22.33
CA GLY A 628 -2.41 33.98 22.08
C GLY A 628 -2.80 34.21 20.62
N VAL A 629 -1.83 34.43 19.71
CA VAL A 629 -2.04 34.62 18.28
C VAL A 629 -1.58 33.37 17.53
N ALA A 630 -2.39 32.91 16.57
CA ALA A 630 -2.07 31.80 15.69
C ALA A 630 -0.82 32.10 14.84
N LEU A 631 -0.01 31.06 14.57
CA LEU A 631 1.18 31.21 13.73
C LEU A 631 0.76 31.40 12.27
N THR A 632 1.48 32.29 11.57
CA THR A 632 1.33 32.42 10.11
C THR A 632 2.01 31.25 9.40
N LYS A 633 1.63 31.00 8.14
CA LYS A 633 2.25 29.92 7.33
C LYS A 633 3.77 30.09 7.20
N ASP A 634 4.26 31.33 7.09
CA ASP A 634 5.70 31.62 7.05
C ASP A 634 6.38 31.32 8.38
N GLN A 635 5.73 31.58 9.52
CA GLN A 635 6.26 31.20 10.83
C GLN A 635 6.33 29.68 10.99
N ILE A 636 5.27 28.95 10.59
CA ILE A 636 5.24 27.47 10.62
C ILE A 636 6.38 26.90 9.76
N ASN A 637 6.54 27.41 8.54
CA ASN A 637 7.59 26.96 7.63
C ASN A 637 9.02 27.20 8.15
N ASN A 638 9.21 28.14 9.08
CA ASN A 638 10.49 28.46 9.70
C ASN A 638 10.66 27.88 11.11
N LEU A 639 9.73 27.05 11.60
CA LEU A 639 9.91 26.31 12.84
C LEU A 639 11.07 25.31 12.72
N LYS A 640 12.06 25.44 13.62
CA LYS A 640 13.19 24.51 13.73
C LYS A 640 12.80 23.20 14.41
N ASN A 641 11.90 23.27 15.38
CA ASN A 641 11.38 22.14 16.16
C ASN A 641 9.86 22.29 16.31
N ASP A 642 9.18 21.17 16.57
CA ASP A 642 7.75 21.15 16.83
C ASP A 642 7.43 21.86 18.16
N ILE A 643 6.28 22.52 18.25
CA ILE A 643 5.88 23.31 19.43
C ILE A 643 4.43 23.09 19.81
N ILE A 644 4.12 23.32 21.09
CA ILE A 644 2.75 23.61 21.55
C ILE A 644 2.64 25.12 21.72
N TRP A 645 1.58 25.69 21.15
CA TRP A 645 1.28 27.11 21.25
C TRP A 645 -0.16 27.31 21.74
N TYR A 646 -0.34 28.19 22.73
CA TYR A 646 -1.67 28.50 23.27
C TYR A 646 -2.26 29.74 22.61
N GLU A 647 -3.46 29.60 22.05
CA GLU A 647 -4.15 30.62 21.24
C GLU A 647 -5.47 31.06 21.86
N TYR A 648 -5.87 32.32 21.64
CA TYR A 648 -7.15 32.82 22.10
C TYR A 648 -8.32 32.27 21.27
N GLU A 649 -9.23 31.56 21.93
CA GLU A 649 -10.51 31.13 21.38
C GLU A 649 -11.65 31.41 22.36
N THR A 650 -12.89 31.44 21.86
CA THR A 650 -14.08 31.61 22.72
C THR A 650 -14.65 30.24 23.03
N VAL A 651 -14.49 29.79 24.28
CA VAL A 651 -15.04 28.52 24.77
C VAL A 651 -16.12 28.84 25.79
N ASN A 652 -17.37 28.44 25.52
CA ASN A 652 -18.52 28.69 26.40
C ASN A 652 -18.69 30.17 26.80
N GLY A 653 -18.49 31.09 25.85
CA GLY A 653 -18.60 32.53 26.07
C GLY A 653 -17.43 33.18 26.83
N LYS A 654 -16.41 32.40 27.23
CA LYS A 654 -15.19 32.89 27.90
C LYS A 654 -14.01 32.92 26.93
N LYS A 655 -13.24 34.01 26.94
CA LYS A 655 -11.96 34.09 26.21
C LYS A 655 -10.93 33.16 26.87
N THR A 656 -10.46 32.18 26.10
CA THR A 656 -9.74 31.01 26.62
C THR A 656 -8.48 30.75 25.80
N LEU A 657 -7.38 30.38 26.47
CA LEU A 657 -6.15 29.90 25.84
C LEU A 657 -6.25 28.40 25.57
N VAL A 658 -6.25 28.02 24.30
CA VAL A 658 -6.40 26.64 23.81
C VAL A 658 -5.06 26.18 23.21
N PRO A 659 -4.53 25.00 23.60
CA PRO A 659 -3.30 24.49 23.02
C PRO A 659 -3.51 24.07 21.56
N LYS A 660 -2.49 24.25 20.72
CA LYS A 660 -2.38 23.68 19.37
C LYS A 660 -0.96 23.20 19.14
N ILE A 661 -0.81 22.14 18.35
CA ILE A 661 0.50 21.59 18.01
C ILE A 661 0.87 22.06 16.61
N TYR A 662 2.06 22.65 16.50
CA TYR A 662 2.63 23.08 15.24
C TYR A 662 3.86 22.24 14.93
N LEU A 663 3.88 21.66 13.73
CA LEU A 663 4.96 20.81 13.27
C LEU A 663 5.96 21.61 12.45
N SER A 664 7.24 21.34 12.70
CA SER A 664 8.36 21.79 11.89
C SER A 664 8.35 21.14 10.52
N LYS A 665 9.02 21.78 9.56
CA LYS A 665 9.18 21.23 8.20
C LYS A 665 9.84 19.84 8.20
N ALA A 666 10.81 19.61 9.08
CA ALA A 666 11.48 18.32 9.21
C ALA A 666 10.53 17.20 9.66
N THR A 667 9.61 17.48 10.60
CA THR A 667 8.59 16.51 11.03
C THR A 667 7.55 16.29 9.94
N ILE A 668 7.10 17.35 9.25
CA ILE A 668 6.14 17.25 8.14
C ILE A 668 6.69 16.40 6.99
N GLU A 669 7.98 16.57 6.65
CA GLU A 669 8.65 15.79 5.61
C GLU A 669 8.76 14.30 5.96
N LYS A 670 8.88 13.97 7.25
CA LYS A 670 8.90 12.59 7.77
C LYS A 670 7.50 11.99 7.98
N LEU A 671 6.45 12.81 8.02
CA LEU A 671 5.08 12.34 8.24
C LEU A 671 4.60 11.54 7.03
N GLU A 672 4.44 10.23 7.24
CA GLU A 672 3.93 9.32 6.23
C GLU A 672 2.40 9.33 6.21
N VAL A 673 1.82 9.71 5.07
CA VAL A 673 0.39 9.53 4.82
C VAL A 673 0.18 8.09 4.40
N ASP A 674 0.04 7.22 5.40
CA ASP A 674 -0.07 5.78 5.22
C ASP A 674 -1.33 5.26 5.90
N GLY A 675 -2.25 4.76 5.07
CA GLY A 675 -3.50 4.17 5.50
C GLY A 675 -3.37 2.75 6.05
N ARG A 676 -2.23 2.06 5.90
CA ARG A 676 -2.11 0.67 6.37
C ARG A 676 -2.20 0.56 7.88
N SER A 677 -2.75 -0.56 8.35
CA SER A 677 -2.73 -0.94 9.77
C SER A 677 -1.29 -1.28 10.18
N LYS A 678 -0.90 -0.92 11.41
CA LYS A 678 0.53 -0.87 11.81
C LYS A 678 0.82 -1.67 13.06
N MET A 679 2.02 -2.26 13.10
CA MET A 679 2.61 -2.85 14.30
C MET A 679 4.08 -2.45 14.39
N TYR A 680 4.43 -1.57 15.32
CA TYR A 680 5.81 -1.08 15.41
C TYR A 680 6.21 -0.60 16.80
N GLY A 681 7.47 -0.79 17.14
CA GLY A 681 8.16 -0.02 18.16
C GLY A 681 8.99 1.09 17.53
N THR A 682 9.04 2.27 18.15
CA THR A 682 9.86 3.39 17.65
C THR A 682 11.35 3.08 17.74
N ASP A 683 11.78 2.32 18.76
CA ASP A 683 13.17 1.91 18.96
C ASP A 683 13.38 0.44 18.58
N TYR A 684 12.41 -0.42 18.88
CA TYR A 684 12.56 -1.86 18.70
C TYR A 684 11.22 -2.58 18.45
N THR A 685 11.16 -3.39 17.40
CA THR A 685 10.02 -4.25 17.06
C THR A 685 10.46 -5.70 17.01
N LEU A 686 9.89 -6.56 17.84
CA LEU A 686 10.05 -8.02 17.79
C LEU A 686 8.71 -8.68 17.48
N VAL A 687 8.67 -9.39 16.36
CA VAL A 687 7.55 -10.26 15.98
C VAL A 687 8.06 -11.70 15.98
N ASN A 688 7.69 -12.46 17.01
CA ASN A 688 8.07 -13.85 17.18
C ASN A 688 6.83 -14.75 17.01
N VAL A 689 6.80 -15.47 15.88
CA VAL A 689 5.69 -16.37 15.52
C VAL A 689 6.17 -17.82 15.68
N LYS A 690 5.45 -18.62 16.48
CA LYS A 690 5.78 -20.03 16.76
C LYS A 690 5.59 -20.95 15.55
N GLY A 691 4.87 -20.51 14.53
CA GLY A 691 4.65 -21.20 13.26
C GLY A 691 4.96 -20.30 12.07
N ASP A 692 4.18 -20.40 11.01
CA ASP A 692 4.33 -19.56 9.81
C ASP A 692 3.76 -18.16 10.04
N TYR A 693 4.49 -17.15 9.56
CA TYR A 693 4.07 -15.76 9.59
C TYR A 693 3.70 -15.26 8.19
N GLU A 694 2.46 -14.79 8.03
CA GLU A 694 1.98 -14.14 6.81
C GLU A 694 1.64 -12.66 7.12
N ASN A 695 2.45 -11.74 6.60
CA ASN A 695 2.10 -10.32 6.56
C ASN A 695 1.28 -10.03 5.29
N LYS A 696 -0.02 -9.77 5.46
CA LYS A 696 -0.97 -9.45 4.38
C LYS A 696 -1.42 -7.98 4.49
N GLY A 697 -0.53 -7.07 4.12
CA GLY A 697 -0.83 -5.64 4.04
C GLY A 697 -0.64 -4.84 5.34
N LEU A 698 0.04 -5.37 6.35
CA LEU A 698 0.46 -4.56 7.51
C LEU A 698 1.80 -3.86 7.23
N LYS A 699 1.99 -2.72 7.87
CA LYS A 699 3.31 -2.11 8.05
C LYS A 699 3.90 -2.56 9.39
N ILE A 700 5.03 -3.26 9.32
CA ILE A 700 5.76 -3.77 10.48
C ILE A 700 7.05 -2.97 10.68
N GLY A 701 7.22 -2.42 11.87
CA GLY A 701 8.42 -1.67 12.25
C GLY A 701 8.42 -0.19 11.85
N SER A 702 9.45 0.52 12.31
CA SER A 702 9.64 1.95 12.11
C SER A 702 11.04 2.23 11.57
N THR A 703 11.19 3.21 10.68
CA THR A 703 12.48 3.64 10.11
C THR A 703 13.46 4.17 11.15
N THR A 704 13.01 4.44 12.37
CA THR A 704 13.83 4.88 13.52
C THR A 704 14.41 3.71 14.33
N GLY A 705 13.76 2.54 14.31
CA GLY A 705 14.02 1.43 15.22
C GLY A 705 14.60 0.17 14.57
N VAL A 706 14.96 -0.83 15.38
CA VAL A 706 15.35 -2.16 14.89
C VAL A 706 14.12 -3.04 14.77
N THR A 707 13.97 -3.74 13.65
CA THR A 707 12.84 -4.65 13.41
C THR A 707 13.33 -6.07 13.23
N LEU A 708 12.94 -6.96 14.13
CA LEU A 708 13.23 -8.39 14.07
C LEU A 708 11.94 -9.19 13.86
N VAL A 709 11.90 -10.01 12.82
CA VAL A 709 10.81 -10.94 12.53
C VAL A 709 11.35 -12.35 12.54
N LYS A 710 10.78 -13.23 13.35
CA LYS A 710 11.19 -14.63 13.50
C LYS A 710 9.97 -15.55 13.39
N ALA A 711 10.05 -16.55 12.50
CA ALA A 711 8.99 -17.52 12.26
C ALA A 711 9.56 -18.84 11.68
N ASN A 712 8.73 -19.87 11.51
CA ASN A 712 9.13 -21.07 10.77
C ASN A 712 9.31 -20.75 9.28
N LYS A 713 8.32 -20.06 8.70
CA LYS A 713 8.33 -19.43 7.37
C LYS A 713 7.87 -17.98 7.50
N VAL A 714 8.42 -17.07 6.71
CA VAL A 714 7.96 -15.67 6.63
C VAL A 714 7.45 -15.38 5.22
N ARG A 715 6.21 -14.94 5.09
CA ARG A 715 5.62 -14.49 3.83
C ARG A 715 5.14 -13.04 3.98
N ASN A 716 5.81 -12.11 3.32
CA ASN A 716 5.44 -10.71 3.21
C ASN A 716 4.76 -10.48 1.86
N GLU A 717 3.43 -10.53 1.85
CA GLU A 717 2.62 -10.57 0.63
C GLU A 717 1.72 -9.36 0.51
N THR A 718 1.89 -8.62 -0.58
CA THR A 718 0.96 -7.56 -0.95
C THR A 718 -0.35 -8.15 -1.42
N VAL A 719 -1.40 -7.57 -0.88
CA VAL A 719 -2.74 -8.08 -0.91
C VAL A 719 -3.64 -6.91 -1.30
N ALA A 720 -4.52 -7.08 -2.28
CA ALA A 720 -5.33 -5.97 -2.79
C ALA A 720 -4.41 -4.77 -3.15
N ASN A 721 -4.72 -3.57 -2.66
CA ASN A 721 -3.89 -2.37 -2.72
C ASN A 721 -3.06 -2.12 -1.44
N GLU A 722 -3.11 -3.01 -0.44
CA GLU A 722 -2.40 -2.85 0.83
C GLU A 722 -1.01 -3.52 0.72
N ARG A 723 0.01 -2.70 0.42
CA ARG A 723 1.39 -3.18 0.24
C ARG A 723 1.98 -3.64 1.57
N ALA A 724 2.29 -4.92 1.70
CA ALA A 724 2.92 -5.46 2.90
C ALA A 724 4.34 -4.93 3.05
N GLU A 725 4.67 -4.39 4.23
CA GLU A 725 5.98 -3.76 4.46
C GLU A 725 6.59 -4.18 5.78
N ILE A 726 7.87 -4.52 5.74
CA ILE A 726 8.76 -4.69 6.89
C ILE A 726 9.84 -3.63 6.77
N THR A 727 9.90 -2.71 7.73
CA THR A 727 10.81 -1.56 7.70
C THR A 727 11.54 -1.36 9.03
N GLY A 728 12.69 -0.71 8.99
CA GLY A 728 13.56 -0.52 10.14
C GLY A 728 14.69 0.46 9.85
N ARG A 729 15.29 1.04 10.88
CA ARG A 729 16.69 1.47 10.80
C ARG A 729 17.56 0.27 10.47
N GLN A 730 17.32 -0.85 11.16
CA GLN A 730 17.85 -2.16 10.83
C GLN A 730 16.71 -3.17 10.76
N VAL A 731 16.76 -4.08 9.80
CA VAL A 731 15.77 -5.16 9.63
C VAL A 731 16.48 -6.50 9.66
N ARG A 732 15.99 -7.44 10.46
CA ARG A 732 16.37 -8.86 10.38
C ARG A 732 15.12 -9.71 10.29
N VAL A 733 15.06 -10.54 9.25
CA VAL A 733 14.01 -11.55 9.07
C VAL A 733 14.66 -12.92 9.14
N THR A 734 14.17 -13.78 10.02
CA THR A 734 14.68 -15.14 10.20
C THR A 734 13.57 -16.16 10.03
N ALA A 735 13.70 -17.00 9.00
CA ALA A 735 12.91 -18.22 8.83
C ALA A 735 13.72 -19.41 9.37
N LEU A 736 13.16 -20.12 10.34
CA LEU A 736 13.84 -21.22 11.03
C LEU A 736 13.80 -22.54 10.25
N GLU A 737 12.72 -22.80 9.54
CA GLU A 737 12.45 -24.09 8.88
C GLU A 737 12.22 -23.95 7.38
N GLY A 738 11.53 -22.88 6.94
CA GLY A 738 11.12 -22.66 5.56
C GLY A 738 11.69 -21.40 4.93
N ASN A 739 10.95 -20.86 3.97
CA ASN A 739 11.38 -19.76 3.13
C ASN A 739 11.11 -18.38 3.75
N ILE A 740 11.82 -17.37 3.25
CA ILE A 740 11.43 -15.97 3.33
C ILE A 740 10.85 -15.59 1.96
N GLU A 741 9.57 -15.25 1.89
CA GLU A 741 8.84 -14.94 0.67
C GLU A 741 8.37 -13.50 0.68
N ASN A 742 9.01 -12.63 -0.11
CA ASN A 742 8.55 -11.27 -0.37
C ASN A 742 7.81 -11.23 -1.71
N VAL A 743 6.48 -11.09 -1.70
CA VAL A 743 5.63 -11.21 -2.90
C VAL A 743 4.86 -9.91 -3.11
N GLY A 744 5.35 -9.04 -4.00
CA GLY A 744 4.89 -7.67 -4.18
C GLY A 744 5.09 -6.78 -2.95
N GLY A 745 5.69 -7.33 -1.90
CA GLY A 745 5.93 -6.66 -0.63
C GLY A 745 7.22 -5.84 -0.64
N LYS A 746 7.46 -5.17 0.48
CA LYS A 746 8.62 -4.30 0.68
C LYS A 746 9.37 -4.70 1.95
N ILE A 747 10.66 -4.96 1.83
CA ILE A 747 11.56 -5.17 2.97
C ILE A 747 12.71 -4.16 2.85
N VAL A 748 12.69 -3.12 3.68
CA VAL A 748 13.60 -1.98 3.53
C VAL A 748 14.23 -1.54 4.84
N SER A 749 15.43 -1.00 4.75
CA SER A 749 16.11 -0.43 5.90
C SER A 749 16.85 0.87 5.60
N VAL A 750 17.09 1.66 6.66
CA VAL A 750 17.92 2.88 6.58
C VAL A 750 19.40 2.56 6.68
N GLU A 751 19.79 1.47 7.36
CA GLU A 751 21.19 1.06 7.53
C GLU A 751 21.46 -0.34 6.96
N ARG A 752 20.73 -1.35 7.44
CA ARG A 752 21.01 -2.76 7.11
C ARG A 752 19.77 -3.65 7.10
N THR A 753 19.69 -4.51 6.09
CA THR A 753 18.70 -5.59 5.97
C THR A 753 19.41 -6.95 6.02
N GLU A 754 18.97 -7.85 6.90
CA GLU A 754 19.48 -9.22 7.03
C GLU A 754 18.35 -10.23 6.83
N LEU A 755 18.44 -11.08 5.81
CA LEU A 755 17.47 -12.13 5.52
C LEU A 755 18.13 -13.49 5.70
N ILE A 756 17.63 -14.28 6.65
CA ILE A 756 18.22 -15.56 7.05
C ILE A 756 17.16 -16.66 6.96
N ALA A 757 17.19 -17.44 5.88
CA ALA A 757 16.37 -18.63 5.68
C ALA A 757 17.22 -19.88 5.95
N LYS A 758 17.27 -20.34 7.21
CA LYS A 758 18.26 -21.34 7.67
C LYS A 758 18.26 -22.64 6.86
N ASN A 759 17.07 -23.11 6.48
CA ASN A 759 16.87 -24.36 5.74
C ASN A 759 16.00 -24.15 4.49
N GLY A 760 15.88 -22.91 4.02
CA GLY A 760 14.95 -22.54 2.95
C GLY A 760 15.55 -21.53 1.98
N ASP A 761 14.71 -21.08 1.06
CA ASP A 761 15.06 -20.09 0.05
C ASP A 761 14.58 -18.69 0.45
N ILE A 762 15.23 -17.68 -0.12
CA ILE A 762 14.71 -16.32 -0.17
C ILE A 762 14.04 -16.14 -1.54
N ILE A 763 12.76 -15.82 -1.54
CA ILE A 763 11.94 -15.64 -2.74
C ILE A 763 11.48 -14.18 -2.80
N ASN A 764 11.84 -13.45 -3.83
CA ASN A 764 11.50 -12.04 -4.02
C ASN A 764 10.78 -11.83 -5.34
N ASN A 765 9.45 -11.88 -5.34
CA ASN A 765 8.64 -11.88 -6.56
C ASN A 765 7.80 -10.61 -6.66
N GLY A 766 7.63 -10.10 -7.88
CA GLY A 766 6.59 -9.14 -8.21
C GLY A 766 5.21 -9.82 -8.31
N THR A 767 4.16 -9.02 -8.24
CA THR A 767 2.77 -9.43 -8.53
C THR A 767 2.33 -8.85 -9.86
N LYS A 768 1.29 -9.43 -10.45
CA LYS A 768 0.64 -8.89 -11.64
C LYS A 768 -0.83 -8.63 -11.38
N VAL A 769 -1.36 -7.63 -12.06
CA VAL A 769 -2.75 -7.22 -11.99
C VAL A 769 -3.35 -7.38 -13.37
N THR A 770 -4.52 -8.03 -13.45
CA THR A 770 -5.29 -8.08 -14.70
C THR A 770 -6.10 -6.80 -14.81
N LYS A 771 -6.23 -6.27 -16.03
CA LYS A 771 -7.06 -5.14 -16.40
C LYS A 771 -7.78 -5.43 -17.70
N GLY A 772 -8.73 -4.55 -18.05
CA GLY A 772 -9.52 -4.64 -19.26
C GLY A 772 -11.02 -4.62 -18.99
N TYR A 773 -11.79 -4.99 -20.00
CA TYR A 773 -13.25 -4.92 -20.05
C TYR A 773 -13.79 -5.91 -21.10
N ASP A 774 -15.01 -6.38 -20.91
CA ASP A 774 -15.73 -7.19 -21.90
C ASP A 774 -17.13 -6.60 -22.13
N LEU A 775 -17.28 -5.85 -23.22
CA LEU A 775 -18.56 -5.25 -23.63
C LEU A 775 -19.20 -6.03 -24.80
N GLY A 776 -18.73 -7.25 -25.07
CA GLY A 776 -19.25 -8.13 -26.13
C GLY A 776 -18.14 -8.78 -26.97
N GLU A 777 -18.53 -9.77 -27.79
CA GLU A 777 -17.60 -10.62 -28.55
C GLU A 777 -16.58 -9.85 -29.41
N ASN A 778 -16.98 -8.69 -29.93
CA ASN A 778 -16.15 -7.85 -30.80
C ASN A 778 -15.76 -6.51 -30.14
N PHE A 779 -15.91 -6.36 -28.82
CA PHE A 779 -15.43 -5.18 -28.10
C PHE A 779 -14.97 -5.55 -26.68
N ARG A 780 -13.79 -6.15 -26.61
CA ARG A 780 -13.19 -6.60 -25.36
C ARG A 780 -11.69 -6.39 -25.37
N SER A 781 -11.14 -6.19 -24.18
CA SER A 781 -9.71 -6.11 -23.91
C SER A 781 -9.42 -6.82 -22.59
N LYS A 782 -8.31 -7.55 -22.52
CA LYS A 782 -7.78 -8.12 -21.29
C LYS A 782 -6.27 -8.05 -21.35
N TYR A 783 -5.65 -7.44 -20.36
CA TYR A 783 -4.19 -7.36 -20.29
C TYR A 783 -3.70 -7.47 -18.86
N GLU A 784 -2.47 -7.93 -18.69
CA GLU A 784 -1.79 -8.00 -17.40
C GLU A 784 -0.74 -6.90 -17.33
N GLU A 785 -0.64 -6.22 -16.19
CA GLU A 785 0.42 -5.27 -15.88
C GLU A 785 1.15 -5.69 -14.59
N LEU A 786 2.31 -5.09 -14.35
CA LEU A 786 3.00 -5.21 -13.07
C LEU A 786 2.14 -4.57 -11.97
N GLY A 787 1.81 -5.36 -10.95
CA GLY A 787 1.08 -4.88 -9.78
C GLY A 787 2.01 -4.18 -8.80
N ASN A 788 2.76 -4.96 -8.03
CA ASN A 788 3.78 -4.46 -7.12
C ASN A 788 5.07 -5.24 -7.30
N ILE A 789 6.21 -4.57 -7.25
CA ILE A 789 7.52 -5.23 -7.19
C ILE A 789 7.74 -5.86 -5.81
N GLY A 790 8.38 -7.03 -5.79
CA GLY A 790 9.03 -7.53 -4.58
C GLY A 790 10.29 -6.70 -4.36
N GLU A 791 10.27 -5.79 -3.37
CA GLU A 791 11.39 -4.88 -3.11
C GLU A 791 12.18 -5.30 -1.88
N ILE A 792 13.49 -5.44 -2.06
CA ILE A 792 14.47 -5.56 -0.97
C ILE A 792 15.49 -4.42 -1.15
N SER A 793 15.61 -3.52 -0.18
CA SER A 793 16.58 -2.42 -0.29
C SER A 793 17.15 -1.95 1.05
N GLY A 794 18.32 -1.31 0.98
CA GLY A 794 19.04 -0.74 2.13
C GLY A 794 20.52 -0.53 1.80
N PRO A 795 21.26 0.31 2.54
CA PRO A 795 22.70 0.53 2.26
C PRO A 795 23.56 -0.73 2.36
N ALA A 796 23.18 -1.69 3.21
CA ALA A 796 23.79 -3.01 3.28
C ALA A 796 22.70 -4.10 3.33
N VAL A 797 22.89 -5.16 2.55
CA VAL A 797 22.00 -6.33 2.52
C VAL A 797 22.82 -7.60 2.72
N TYR A 798 22.45 -8.41 3.72
CA TYR A 798 23.00 -9.73 3.99
C TYR A 798 21.95 -10.80 3.69
N LEU A 799 22.30 -11.78 2.86
CA LEU A 799 21.43 -12.92 2.52
C LEU A 799 22.10 -14.24 2.93
N GLU A 800 21.40 -15.03 3.73
CA GLU A 800 21.80 -16.40 4.09
C GLU A 800 20.63 -17.35 3.81
N ALA A 801 20.80 -18.25 2.84
CA ALA A 801 19.75 -19.15 2.37
C ALA A 801 20.32 -20.31 1.54
N ASN A 802 19.43 -21.23 1.14
CA ASN A 802 19.75 -22.19 0.09
C ASN A 802 19.88 -21.47 -1.26
N ASN A 803 18.78 -20.92 -1.78
CA ASN A 803 18.75 -20.15 -3.02
C ASN A 803 18.15 -18.77 -2.81
N TYR A 804 18.51 -17.83 -3.69
CA TYR A 804 17.76 -16.61 -3.90
C TYR A 804 17.00 -16.72 -5.23
N ASN A 805 15.68 -16.65 -5.19
CA ASN A 805 14.82 -16.76 -6.36
C ASN A 805 14.02 -15.48 -6.55
N SER A 806 14.04 -14.89 -7.74
CA SER A 806 13.23 -13.71 -8.05
C SER A 806 12.52 -13.83 -9.39
N THR A 807 11.29 -13.33 -9.43
CA THR A 807 10.51 -13.16 -10.66
C THR A 807 9.84 -11.79 -10.65
N GLY A 808 10.31 -10.86 -11.48
CA GLY A 808 9.86 -9.45 -11.44
C GLY A 808 10.10 -8.71 -10.13
N GLY A 809 11.03 -9.19 -9.29
CA GLY A 809 11.46 -8.51 -8.06
C GLY A 809 12.72 -7.66 -8.27
N ALA A 810 13.02 -6.83 -7.29
CA ALA A 810 14.20 -5.97 -7.28
C ALA A 810 14.93 -6.01 -5.93
N LEU A 811 16.25 -6.15 -5.98
CA LEU A 811 17.16 -5.96 -4.86
C LEU A 811 18.16 -4.85 -5.19
N ALA A 812 18.18 -3.79 -4.38
CA ALA A 812 19.09 -2.67 -4.57
C ALA A 812 19.84 -2.35 -3.27
N THR A 813 21.18 -2.34 -3.32
CA THR A 813 22.02 -2.04 -2.16
C THR A 813 23.35 -1.42 -2.55
N LYS A 814 24.11 -0.87 -1.60
CA LYS A 814 25.52 -0.55 -1.85
C LYS A 814 26.41 -1.75 -1.60
N ASN A 815 26.19 -2.44 -0.48
CA ASN A 815 27.00 -3.58 -0.07
C ASN A 815 26.12 -4.83 0.04
N LEU A 816 26.34 -5.78 -0.86
CA LEU A 816 25.67 -7.07 -0.88
C LEU A 816 26.59 -8.16 -0.31
N GLU A 817 26.16 -8.83 0.74
CA GLU A 817 26.84 -10.00 1.29
C GLU A 817 25.99 -11.25 1.06
N LEU A 818 26.57 -12.25 0.40
CA LEU A 818 25.90 -13.47 -0.02
C LEU A 818 26.50 -14.68 0.70
N GLN A 819 25.67 -15.40 1.45
CA GLN A 819 25.99 -16.71 2.04
C GLN A 819 24.98 -17.74 1.54
N LEU A 820 25.05 -18.05 0.24
CA LEU A 820 24.15 -19.02 -0.39
C LEU A 820 24.83 -20.39 -0.50
N THR A 821 24.10 -21.46 -0.17
CA THR A 821 24.57 -22.84 -0.41
C THR A 821 24.26 -23.33 -1.82
N GLY A 822 23.27 -22.72 -2.48
CA GLY A 822 22.84 -22.94 -3.85
C GLY A 822 22.94 -21.67 -4.69
N ASN A 823 21.88 -21.37 -5.45
CA ASN A 823 21.94 -20.50 -6.64
C ASN A 823 21.21 -19.16 -6.46
N ILE A 824 21.53 -18.20 -7.34
CA ILE A 824 20.69 -17.05 -7.66
C ILE A 824 19.92 -17.36 -8.94
N ASN A 825 18.59 -17.27 -8.91
CA ASN A 825 17.72 -17.45 -10.06
C ASN A 825 16.84 -16.22 -10.28
N GLU A 826 17.21 -15.39 -11.26
CA GLU A 826 16.49 -14.18 -11.67
C GLU A 826 15.69 -14.46 -12.94
N ASN A 827 14.37 -14.32 -12.89
CA ASN A 827 13.48 -14.56 -14.02
C ASN A 827 12.63 -13.33 -14.31
N ALA A 828 12.37 -13.07 -15.59
CA ALA A 828 11.42 -12.05 -15.96
C ALA A 828 9.98 -12.51 -15.66
N LEU A 829 9.15 -11.59 -15.18
CA LEU A 829 7.73 -11.77 -14.98
C LEU A 829 7.01 -11.69 -16.34
N LYS A 830 6.29 -12.76 -16.70
CA LYS A 830 5.50 -12.84 -17.93
C LYS A 830 4.14 -12.15 -17.77
N LEU A 831 3.83 -11.25 -18.69
CA LEU A 831 2.55 -10.56 -18.86
C LEU A 831 1.90 -10.97 -20.19
N ASN A 832 0.57 -10.99 -20.22
CA ASN A 832 -0.18 -11.34 -21.43
C ASN A 832 -1.24 -10.28 -21.74
N GLY A 833 -1.51 -10.08 -23.01
CA GLY A 833 -2.56 -9.21 -23.52
C GLY A 833 -3.39 -9.88 -24.60
N ASP A 834 -4.69 -9.57 -24.64
CA ASP A 834 -5.66 -9.98 -25.68
C ASP A 834 -6.67 -8.84 -25.89
N ASP A 835 -6.70 -8.29 -27.10
CA ASP A 835 -7.74 -7.38 -27.56
C ASP A 835 -8.55 -8.02 -28.67
N ARG A 836 -9.84 -7.66 -28.71
CA ARG A 836 -10.68 -7.87 -29.88
C ARG A 836 -11.65 -6.71 -30.08
N PHE A 837 -11.48 -6.00 -31.18
CA PHE A 837 -12.30 -4.84 -31.55
C PHE A 837 -12.86 -4.99 -32.97
N GLY A 838 -14.16 -4.78 -33.17
CA GLY A 838 -14.80 -4.97 -34.46
C GLY A 838 -16.29 -4.69 -34.46
N GLN A 839 -16.87 -4.57 -35.65
CA GLN A 839 -18.32 -4.40 -35.82
C GLN A 839 -19.07 -5.74 -35.76
N ASN A 840 -18.42 -6.82 -36.22
CA ASN A 840 -18.99 -8.17 -36.28
C ASN A 840 -17.88 -9.21 -36.53
N SER A 841 -18.24 -10.50 -36.51
CA SER A 841 -17.33 -11.62 -36.80
C SER A 841 -16.68 -11.60 -38.20
N SER A 842 -17.12 -10.70 -39.08
CA SER A 842 -16.55 -10.51 -40.42
C SER A 842 -15.70 -9.25 -40.55
N ASN A 843 -15.72 -8.37 -39.55
CA ASN A 843 -15.00 -7.09 -39.52
C ASN A 843 -14.46 -6.84 -38.12
N TYR A 844 -13.23 -7.30 -37.86
CA TYR A 844 -12.59 -7.21 -36.55
C TYR A 844 -11.06 -7.10 -36.66
N GLN A 845 -10.46 -6.68 -35.56
CA GLN A 845 -9.03 -6.71 -35.28
C GLN A 845 -8.82 -7.42 -33.94
N THR A 846 -7.80 -8.27 -33.86
CA THR A 846 -7.30 -8.83 -32.61
C THR A 846 -5.84 -8.45 -32.42
N TYR A 847 -5.45 -8.23 -31.18
CA TYR A 847 -4.05 -8.05 -30.77
C TYR A 847 -3.78 -9.02 -29.62
N LYS A 848 -2.67 -9.74 -29.66
CA LYS A 848 -2.19 -10.52 -28.52
C LYS A 848 -0.75 -10.18 -28.24
N SER A 849 -0.42 -10.04 -26.96
CA SER A 849 0.95 -9.81 -26.53
C SER A 849 1.37 -10.82 -25.48
N LYS A 850 2.67 -11.16 -25.53
CA LYS A 850 3.39 -11.86 -24.50
C LYS A 850 4.62 -11.04 -24.16
N GLU A 851 4.63 -10.41 -23.00
CA GLU A 851 5.72 -9.52 -22.59
C GLU A 851 6.43 -10.06 -21.35
N HIS A 852 7.70 -9.70 -21.18
CA HIS A 852 8.52 -10.09 -20.04
C HIS A 852 9.14 -8.87 -19.37
N ILE A 853 8.94 -8.74 -18.06
CA ILE A 853 9.53 -7.68 -17.22
C ILE A 853 10.62 -8.29 -16.33
N GLY A 854 11.86 -7.84 -16.51
CA GLY A 854 13.01 -8.38 -15.81
C GLY A 854 12.95 -8.18 -14.29
N SER A 855 13.56 -9.12 -13.58
CA SER A 855 13.98 -8.94 -12.19
C SER A 855 15.43 -8.45 -12.13
N GLY A 856 15.88 -7.92 -10.99
CA GLY A 856 17.20 -7.33 -10.90
C GLY A 856 17.84 -7.32 -9.52
N ILE A 857 19.12 -7.65 -9.48
CA ILE A 857 20.03 -7.34 -8.36
C ILE A 857 20.98 -6.24 -8.82
N VAL A 858 21.06 -5.15 -8.04
CA VAL A 858 22.01 -4.05 -8.26
C VAL A 858 22.77 -3.75 -6.98
N ALA A 859 24.11 -3.79 -7.06
CA ALA A 859 24.99 -3.43 -5.95
C ALA A 859 26.25 -2.67 -6.39
N GLU A 860 26.78 -1.79 -5.53
CA GLU A 860 28.11 -1.21 -5.74
C GLU A 860 29.20 -2.27 -5.47
N LYS A 861 29.04 -3.05 -4.40
CA LYS A 861 29.97 -4.09 -3.99
C LYS A 861 29.24 -5.38 -3.64
N ALA A 862 29.79 -6.51 -4.03
CA ALA A 862 29.30 -7.82 -3.60
C ALA A 862 30.44 -8.70 -3.08
N THR A 863 30.16 -9.45 -2.01
CA THR A 863 31.11 -10.39 -1.39
C THR A 863 30.43 -11.69 -0.97
N GLY A 864 31.21 -12.73 -0.69
CA GLY A 864 30.73 -13.99 -0.14
C GLY A 864 30.75 -15.12 -1.16
N LYS A 865 29.76 -16.01 -1.11
CA LYS A 865 29.68 -17.19 -1.97
C LYS A 865 28.27 -17.40 -2.51
N VAL A 866 28.22 -17.77 -3.78
CA VAL A 866 27.04 -18.29 -4.48
C VAL A 866 27.46 -19.48 -5.34
N GLY A 867 26.56 -20.46 -5.48
CA GLY A 867 26.64 -21.48 -6.53
C GLY A 867 26.49 -20.82 -7.89
N ASP A 868 25.43 -21.14 -8.62
CA ASP A 868 25.23 -20.61 -9.97
C ASP A 868 24.40 -19.32 -9.97
N ILE A 869 24.66 -18.43 -10.93
CA ILE A 869 23.82 -17.26 -11.24
C ILE A 869 23.09 -17.53 -12.57
N ASN A 870 21.78 -17.70 -12.50
CA ASN A 870 20.91 -17.97 -13.63
C ASN A 870 20.00 -16.76 -13.89
N LEU A 871 20.12 -16.14 -15.07
CA LEU A 871 19.31 -14.99 -15.49
C LEU A 871 18.48 -15.37 -16.72
N LYS A 872 17.18 -15.03 -16.70
CA LYS A 872 16.26 -15.19 -17.83
C LYS A 872 15.47 -13.91 -18.08
N GLY A 873 15.92 -13.10 -19.03
CA GLY A 873 15.38 -11.75 -19.28
C GLY A 873 15.56 -10.80 -18.08
N SER A 874 16.59 -11.02 -17.26
CA SER A 874 16.78 -10.35 -15.97
C SER A 874 18.21 -9.84 -15.80
N ALA A 875 18.49 -9.13 -14.69
CA ALA A 875 19.77 -8.48 -14.44
C ALA A 875 20.44 -8.88 -13.12
N PHE A 876 21.77 -9.01 -13.16
CA PHE A 876 22.65 -9.03 -12.01
C PHE A 876 23.78 -8.05 -12.28
N VAL A 877 23.84 -6.94 -11.53
CA VAL A 877 24.76 -5.83 -11.78
C VAL A 877 25.50 -5.49 -10.49
N VAL A 878 26.80 -5.72 -10.48
CA VAL A 878 27.72 -5.39 -9.40
C VAL A 878 28.88 -4.57 -9.96
N GLU A 879 29.28 -3.49 -9.31
CA GLU A 879 30.46 -2.71 -9.76
C GLU A 879 31.78 -3.35 -9.30
N ASP A 880 31.90 -3.79 -8.05
CA ASP A 880 33.09 -4.47 -7.51
C ASP A 880 32.73 -5.84 -6.92
N GLY A 881 33.26 -6.91 -7.53
CA GLY A 881 33.05 -8.31 -7.11
C GLY A 881 34.12 -8.84 -6.17
N LYS A 882 35.00 -8.01 -5.63
CA LYS A 882 36.13 -8.47 -4.82
C LYS A 882 35.67 -9.28 -3.61
N GLY A 883 36.02 -10.56 -3.60
CA GLY A 883 35.67 -11.50 -2.54
C GLY A 883 34.32 -12.19 -2.72
N LEU A 884 33.61 -11.95 -3.83
CA LEU A 884 32.48 -12.77 -4.28
C LEU A 884 32.99 -13.96 -5.09
N LYS A 885 32.68 -15.18 -4.64
CA LYS A 885 32.94 -16.41 -5.39
C LYS A 885 31.66 -16.87 -6.07
N VAL A 886 31.71 -17.00 -7.39
CA VAL A 886 30.59 -17.47 -8.23
C VAL A 886 30.93 -18.85 -8.80
N GLY A 887 29.97 -19.77 -8.84
CA GLY A 887 30.00 -21.02 -9.59
C GLY A 887 29.89 -20.77 -11.10
N ASN A 888 28.80 -21.20 -11.72
CA ASN A 888 28.51 -20.92 -13.13
C ASN A 888 27.66 -19.66 -13.31
N VAL A 889 27.74 -19.04 -14.49
CA VAL A 889 26.86 -17.94 -14.90
C VAL A 889 26.12 -18.36 -16.17
N LYS A 890 24.79 -18.30 -16.15
CA LYS A 890 23.95 -18.51 -17.33
C LYS A 890 23.00 -17.32 -17.51
N ALA A 891 23.28 -16.46 -18.49
CA ALA A 891 22.41 -15.37 -18.88
C ALA A 891 21.73 -15.71 -20.22
N GLU A 892 20.43 -15.95 -20.17
CA GLU A 892 19.64 -16.37 -21.31
C GLU A 892 18.57 -15.33 -21.61
N SER A 893 18.43 -14.93 -22.87
CA SER A 893 17.38 -13.99 -23.27
C SER A 893 16.03 -14.69 -23.35
N LEU A 894 14.96 -13.91 -23.22
CA LEU A 894 13.59 -14.33 -23.49
C LEU A 894 13.07 -13.63 -24.75
N VAL A 895 11.86 -13.97 -25.16
CA VAL A 895 11.25 -13.44 -26.39
C VAL A 895 9.87 -12.88 -26.06
N ASN A 896 9.68 -11.59 -26.33
CA ASN A 896 8.36 -10.98 -26.37
C ASN A 896 7.70 -11.32 -27.71
N GLU A 897 6.40 -11.58 -27.70
CA GLU A 897 5.63 -11.96 -28.90
C GLU A 897 4.44 -11.03 -29.07
N TYR A 898 4.20 -10.61 -30.31
CA TYR A 898 3.10 -9.73 -30.68
C TYR A 898 2.38 -10.29 -31.90
N ASP A 899 1.12 -10.68 -31.72
CA ASP A 899 0.25 -11.16 -32.80
C ASP A 899 -0.81 -10.12 -33.12
N VAL A 900 -0.97 -9.81 -34.40
CA VAL A 900 -2.05 -8.96 -34.89
C VAL A 900 -2.79 -9.71 -35.98
N GLU A 901 -4.13 -9.73 -35.90
CA GLU A 901 -4.98 -10.17 -37.00
C GLU A 901 -6.02 -9.11 -37.28
N LYS A 902 -6.17 -8.73 -38.56
CA LYS A 902 -7.19 -7.80 -39.03
C LYS A 902 -7.97 -8.45 -40.16
N ARG A 903 -9.30 -8.51 -40.00
CA ARG A 903 -10.22 -9.05 -40.99
C ARG A 903 -11.27 -8.02 -41.36
N THR A 904 -11.46 -7.80 -42.66
CA THR A 904 -12.50 -6.90 -43.19
C THR A 904 -13.27 -7.59 -44.29
N LYS A 905 -14.60 -7.53 -44.26
CA LYS A 905 -15.49 -7.99 -45.32
C LYS A 905 -16.57 -6.97 -45.62
N GLU A 906 -16.59 -6.49 -46.86
CA GLU A 906 -17.58 -5.55 -47.38
C GLU A 906 -18.43 -6.21 -48.47
N LYS A 907 -19.76 -6.02 -48.42
CA LYS A 907 -20.72 -6.56 -49.40
C LYS A 907 -21.59 -5.43 -49.97
N GLY A 908 -21.55 -5.24 -51.29
CA GLY A 908 -22.44 -4.36 -52.05
C GLY A 908 -23.41 -5.14 -52.95
N ILE A 909 -24.25 -4.42 -53.72
CA ILE A 909 -25.27 -5.01 -54.63
C ILE A 909 -24.63 -5.84 -55.76
N LEU A 910 -23.42 -5.48 -56.22
CA LEU A 910 -22.70 -6.14 -57.33
C LEU A 910 -21.18 -6.33 -57.07
N SER A 911 -20.71 -6.13 -55.83
CA SER A 911 -19.30 -6.30 -55.47
C SER A 911 -19.08 -6.84 -54.05
N LYS A 912 -17.98 -7.56 -53.86
CA LYS A 912 -17.53 -8.11 -52.58
C LYS A 912 -16.02 -7.85 -52.43
N ARG A 913 -15.62 -7.37 -51.25
CA ARG A 913 -14.21 -7.22 -50.86
C ARG A 913 -13.98 -7.95 -49.55
N GLU A 914 -12.94 -8.78 -49.49
CA GLU A 914 -12.45 -9.38 -48.25
C GLU A 914 -10.95 -9.08 -48.13
N SER A 915 -10.49 -8.66 -46.94
CA SER A 915 -9.07 -8.57 -46.62
C SER A 915 -8.77 -9.27 -45.30
N LEU A 916 -7.64 -9.96 -45.23
CA LEU A 916 -7.09 -10.58 -44.04
C LEU A 916 -5.62 -10.19 -43.94
N THR A 917 -5.22 -9.60 -42.82
CA THR A 917 -3.83 -9.33 -42.49
C THR A 917 -3.51 -10.02 -41.18
N GLN A 918 -2.39 -10.72 -41.12
CA GLN A 918 -1.87 -11.39 -39.93
C GLN A 918 -0.39 -11.04 -39.78
N SER A 919 0.07 -10.78 -38.57
CA SER A 919 1.49 -10.58 -38.30
C SER A 919 1.88 -11.16 -36.95
N HIS A 920 3.07 -11.74 -36.89
CA HIS A 920 3.73 -12.22 -35.68
C HIS A 920 5.10 -11.54 -35.59
N THR A 921 5.37 -10.87 -34.47
CA THR A 921 6.66 -10.21 -34.22
C THR A 921 7.26 -10.72 -32.92
N GLU A 922 8.53 -11.05 -32.96
CA GLU A 922 9.33 -11.46 -31.81
C GLU A 922 10.39 -10.38 -31.48
N GLU A 923 10.49 -10.01 -30.21
CA GLU A 923 11.52 -9.09 -29.70
C GLU A 923 12.35 -9.75 -28.61
N ASN A 924 13.68 -9.55 -28.66
CA ASN A 924 14.60 -10.13 -27.69
C ASN A 924 14.59 -9.36 -26.36
N VAL A 925 14.39 -10.08 -25.26
CA VAL A 925 14.52 -9.57 -23.89
C VAL A 925 15.82 -10.11 -23.30
N SER A 926 16.89 -9.32 -23.46
CA SER A 926 18.24 -9.70 -23.04
C SER A 926 18.37 -9.85 -21.52
N SER A 927 19.12 -10.86 -21.08
CA SER A 927 19.66 -10.86 -19.71
C SER A 927 20.91 -9.99 -19.61
N ASN A 928 21.18 -9.46 -18.42
CA ASN A 928 22.33 -8.58 -18.16
C ASN A 928 23.11 -9.07 -16.96
N PHE A 929 24.28 -9.65 -17.20
CA PHE A 929 25.22 -9.99 -16.16
C PHE A 929 26.37 -8.99 -16.17
N LYS A 930 26.63 -8.32 -15.06
CA LYS A 930 27.75 -7.40 -14.90
C LYS A 930 28.43 -7.60 -13.55
N ILE A 931 29.75 -7.79 -13.59
CA ILE A 931 30.66 -7.52 -12.49
C ILE A 931 31.71 -6.53 -13.02
N GLY A 932 31.72 -5.31 -12.51
CA GLY A 932 32.50 -4.18 -13.05
C GLY A 932 34.01 -4.31 -12.90
N GLU A 933 34.49 -4.96 -11.83
CA GLU A 933 35.88 -5.32 -11.56
C GLU A 933 35.94 -6.53 -10.60
N ASN A 934 37.09 -7.22 -10.58
CA ASN A 934 37.42 -8.30 -9.64
C ASN A 934 36.44 -9.49 -9.66
N ALA A 935 35.91 -9.87 -10.82
CA ALA A 935 35.03 -11.03 -10.91
C ALA A 935 35.81 -12.32 -10.66
N ASP A 936 35.34 -13.19 -9.76
CA ASP A 936 35.92 -14.52 -9.50
C ASP A 936 34.88 -15.62 -9.77
N ILE A 937 34.81 -16.05 -11.04
CA ILE A 937 33.88 -17.08 -11.52
C ILE A 937 34.63 -18.40 -11.64
N LYS A 938 34.29 -19.39 -10.81
CA LYS A 938 34.96 -20.70 -10.79
C LYS A 938 34.50 -21.62 -11.91
N GLY A 939 33.26 -21.46 -12.38
CA GLY A 939 32.62 -22.28 -13.40
C GLY A 939 32.57 -21.62 -14.79
N THR A 940 31.61 -22.10 -15.59
CA THR A 940 31.37 -21.68 -16.99
C THR A 940 30.52 -20.43 -17.04
N VAL A 941 30.76 -19.56 -18.03
CA VAL A 941 29.92 -18.40 -18.34
C VAL A 941 29.21 -18.63 -19.66
N THR A 942 27.88 -18.54 -19.69
CA THR A 942 27.06 -18.71 -20.89
C THR A 942 26.16 -17.50 -21.11
N GLY A 943 26.20 -16.88 -22.29
CA GLY A 943 25.33 -15.78 -22.71
C GLY A 943 24.58 -16.11 -24.01
N ILE A 944 23.25 -16.10 -24.01
CA ILE A 944 22.44 -16.35 -25.22
C ILE A 944 21.54 -15.14 -25.46
N GLY A 945 21.73 -14.46 -26.60
CA GLY A 945 21.07 -13.18 -26.93
C GLY A 945 21.16 -12.14 -25.80
N SER A 946 22.22 -12.18 -25.00
CA SER A 946 22.31 -11.49 -23.70
C SER A 946 23.61 -10.69 -23.56
N ASN A 947 23.65 -9.82 -22.55
CA ASN A 947 24.78 -8.97 -22.27
C ASN A 947 25.58 -9.52 -21.08
N ILE A 948 26.86 -9.80 -21.32
CA ILE A 948 27.82 -10.26 -20.32
C ILE A 948 28.92 -9.23 -20.18
N TYR A 949 29.12 -8.70 -18.97
CA TYR A 949 30.17 -7.74 -18.65
C TYR A 949 31.04 -8.29 -17.51
N ILE A 950 32.29 -8.60 -17.84
CA ILE A 950 33.32 -9.06 -16.93
C ILE A 950 34.39 -7.98 -16.89
N GLY A 951 34.55 -7.35 -15.73
CA GLY A 951 35.41 -6.22 -15.49
C GLY A 951 36.91 -6.48 -15.52
N ASP A 952 37.66 -5.44 -15.14
CA ASP A 952 39.10 -5.54 -14.95
C ASP A 952 39.48 -6.49 -13.80
N ASN A 953 40.68 -7.07 -13.86
CA ASN A 953 41.26 -7.95 -12.85
C ASN A 953 40.38 -9.17 -12.51
N SER A 954 39.76 -9.76 -13.53
CA SER A 954 38.80 -10.84 -13.37
C SER A 954 39.36 -12.22 -13.71
N TYR A 955 38.71 -13.26 -13.23
CA TYR A 955 39.06 -14.66 -13.51
C TYR A 955 37.81 -15.49 -13.80
N VAL A 956 37.86 -16.25 -14.89
CA VAL A 956 36.86 -17.28 -15.23
C VAL A 956 37.56 -18.63 -15.33
N GLY A 957 37.23 -19.55 -14.43
CA GLY A 957 37.83 -20.88 -14.37
C GLY A 957 37.31 -21.85 -15.44
N GLY A 958 36.04 -21.70 -15.84
CA GLY A 958 35.40 -22.51 -16.88
C GLY A 958 35.45 -21.88 -18.27
N LYS A 959 34.69 -22.47 -19.20
CA LYS A 959 34.61 -21.99 -20.58
C LYS A 959 33.70 -20.77 -20.67
N VAL A 960 34.06 -19.79 -21.49
CA VAL A 960 33.15 -18.68 -21.84
C VAL A 960 32.42 -18.99 -23.14
N THR A 961 31.10 -19.04 -23.12
CA THR A 961 30.27 -19.36 -24.29
C THR A 961 29.26 -18.23 -24.52
N THR A 962 29.22 -17.67 -25.73
CA THR A 962 28.16 -16.74 -26.12
C THR A 962 27.56 -17.11 -27.48
N ASP A 963 26.27 -16.88 -27.64
CA ASP A 963 25.55 -17.13 -28.89
C ASP A 963 24.41 -16.12 -29.07
N SER A 964 23.88 -15.98 -30.28
CA SER A 964 22.69 -15.15 -30.53
C SER A 964 21.40 -15.89 -30.17
N ARG A 965 20.31 -15.12 -30.09
CA ARG A 965 18.94 -15.65 -30.02
C ARG A 965 18.28 -15.52 -31.38
N GLU A 966 17.81 -16.62 -31.94
CA GLU A 966 16.94 -16.58 -33.13
C GLU A 966 15.57 -16.00 -32.75
N LEU A 967 15.08 -15.07 -33.57
CA LEU A 967 13.77 -14.44 -33.51
C LEU A 967 13.04 -14.70 -34.82
N HIS A 968 11.80 -15.15 -34.74
CA HIS A 968 10.98 -15.53 -35.89
C HIS A 968 9.87 -14.52 -36.11
N ASN A 969 9.88 -13.83 -37.25
CA ASN A 969 8.85 -12.84 -37.61
C ASN A 969 8.08 -13.29 -38.85
N THR A 970 6.76 -13.10 -38.85
CA THR A 970 5.91 -13.39 -40.01
C THR A 970 4.93 -12.26 -40.31
N TYR A 971 4.64 -12.05 -41.60
CA TYR A 971 3.64 -11.11 -42.06
C TYR A 971 2.88 -11.69 -43.26
N TYR A 972 1.58 -11.83 -43.12
CA TYR A 972 0.68 -12.33 -44.14
C TYR A 972 -0.40 -11.29 -44.46
N ASN A 973 -0.65 -11.05 -45.75
CA ASN A 973 -1.72 -10.19 -46.22
C ASN A 973 -2.42 -10.82 -47.43
N GLU A 974 -3.74 -10.95 -47.37
CA GLU A 974 -4.59 -11.43 -48.45
C GLU A 974 -5.69 -10.41 -48.75
N GLU A 975 -5.77 -9.95 -50.00
CA GLU A 975 -6.91 -9.19 -50.51
C GLU A 975 -7.67 -9.98 -51.57
N LYS A 976 -8.98 -10.09 -51.42
CA LYS A 976 -9.91 -10.64 -52.41
C LYS A 976 -10.90 -9.57 -52.84
N LYS A 977 -11.04 -9.35 -54.14
CA LYS A 977 -12.07 -8.44 -54.71
C LYS A 977 -12.82 -9.19 -55.80
N SER A 978 -14.14 -9.06 -55.83
CA SER A 978 -14.97 -9.56 -56.92
C SER A 978 -16.08 -8.55 -57.23
N GLY A 979 -16.32 -8.22 -58.50
CA GLY A 979 -17.46 -7.36 -58.85
C GLY A 979 -17.59 -7.01 -60.33
N PHE A 980 -18.68 -6.31 -60.65
CA PHE A 980 -19.02 -5.82 -62.00
C PHE A 980 -18.51 -4.38 -62.21
N SER A 981 -17.71 -4.16 -63.24
CA SER A 981 -17.25 -2.84 -63.70
C SER A 981 -17.88 -2.50 -65.04
N ALA A 982 -18.63 -1.40 -65.10
CA ALA A 982 -19.09 -0.79 -66.35
C ALA A 982 -18.39 0.57 -66.51
N SER A 983 -17.70 0.79 -67.63
CA SER A 983 -17.10 2.07 -67.99
C SER A 983 -17.52 2.49 -69.39
N ALA A 984 -17.97 3.73 -69.53
CA ALA A 984 -18.19 4.39 -70.82
C ALA A 984 -17.11 5.48 -70.98
N LYS A 985 -16.22 5.31 -71.96
CA LYS A 985 -15.26 6.33 -72.38
C LYS A 985 -15.41 6.46 -73.90
N GLY A 986 -16.01 7.56 -74.37
CA GLY A 986 -16.38 7.72 -75.79
C GLY A 986 -17.51 6.79 -76.23
N THR A 987 -17.52 6.38 -77.50
CA THR A 987 -18.53 5.53 -78.16
C THR A 987 -18.51 4.05 -77.76
N SER A 988 -17.67 3.63 -76.80
CA SER A 988 -17.62 2.24 -76.32
C SER A 988 -18.12 2.09 -74.88
N VAL A 989 -19.08 1.19 -74.69
CA VAL A 989 -19.58 0.71 -73.39
C VAL A 989 -18.94 -0.65 -73.12
N SER A 990 -18.12 -0.76 -72.07
CA SER A 990 -17.59 -2.05 -71.62
C SER A 990 -18.13 -2.41 -70.25
N ALA A 991 -18.77 -3.57 -70.14
CA ALA A 991 -19.25 -4.18 -68.91
C ALA A 991 -18.49 -5.49 -68.67
N GLY A 992 -17.93 -5.69 -67.48
CA GLY A 992 -17.15 -6.88 -67.16
C GLY A 992 -17.25 -7.25 -65.68
N TYR A 993 -17.17 -8.55 -65.38
CA TYR A 993 -17.12 -9.06 -64.01
C TYR A 993 -15.71 -9.62 -63.74
N GLY A 994 -15.03 -9.08 -62.73
CA GLY A 994 -13.65 -9.44 -62.41
C GLY A 994 -13.49 -10.00 -61.01
N LYS A 995 -12.57 -10.98 -60.85
CA LYS A 995 -12.11 -11.47 -59.54
C LYS A 995 -10.61 -11.22 -59.44
N SER A 996 -10.15 -10.66 -58.33
CA SER A 996 -8.73 -10.56 -58.00
C SER A 996 -8.45 -11.11 -56.61
N LYS A 997 -7.34 -11.82 -56.48
CA LYS A 997 -6.77 -12.29 -55.23
C LYS A 997 -5.29 -11.93 -55.22
N ASN A 998 -4.87 -11.12 -54.26
CA ASN A 998 -3.47 -10.80 -54.00
C ASN A 998 -3.08 -11.38 -52.65
N THR A 999 -1.96 -12.08 -52.57
CA THR A 999 -1.35 -12.56 -51.33
C THR A 999 0.08 -12.10 -51.23
N TYR A 1000 0.48 -11.68 -50.04
CA TYR A 1000 1.86 -11.39 -49.63
C TYR A 1000 2.13 -12.19 -48.36
N ASP A 1001 3.19 -13.00 -48.35
CA ASP A 1001 3.62 -13.82 -47.22
C ASP A 1001 5.13 -13.62 -47.05
N GLU A 1002 5.53 -13.08 -45.90
CA GLU A 1002 6.92 -12.82 -45.54
C GLU A 1002 7.24 -13.54 -44.23
N LYS A 1003 8.37 -14.26 -44.21
CA LYS A 1003 8.92 -14.93 -43.04
C LYS A 1003 10.38 -14.54 -42.90
N SER A 1004 10.81 -14.27 -41.69
CA SER A 1004 12.22 -13.97 -41.42
C SER A 1004 12.69 -14.57 -40.11
N THR A 1005 13.94 -15.02 -40.08
CA THR A 1005 14.65 -15.39 -38.87
C THR A 1005 15.79 -14.40 -38.67
N ILE A 1006 15.80 -13.71 -37.53
CA ILE A 1006 16.80 -12.71 -37.18
C ILE A 1006 17.54 -13.17 -35.93
N ASN A 1007 18.87 -13.08 -35.93
CA ASN A 1007 19.71 -13.40 -34.79
C ASN A 1007 20.00 -12.15 -33.96
N ALA A 1008 19.36 -12.03 -32.80
CA ALA A 1008 19.70 -11.03 -31.80
C ALA A 1008 21.05 -11.39 -31.17
N LYS A 1009 22.10 -10.63 -31.52
CA LYS A 1009 23.45 -10.83 -31.02
C LYS A 1009 23.54 -10.76 -29.50
N SER A 1010 24.42 -11.56 -28.92
CA SER A 1010 24.91 -11.30 -27.56
C SER A 1010 25.94 -10.17 -27.56
N SER A 1011 26.17 -9.57 -26.38
CA SER A 1011 27.34 -8.73 -26.13
C SER A 1011 28.21 -9.33 -25.04
N LEU A 1012 29.52 -9.26 -25.23
CA LEU A 1012 30.51 -9.73 -24.27
C LEU A 1012 31.56 -8.64 -24.09
N HIS A 1013 31.74 -8.18 -22.86
CA HIS A 1013 32.81 -7.27 -22.47
C HIS A 1013 33.74 -7.97 -21.49
N VAL A 1014 35.05 -7.90 -21.73
CA VAL A 1014 36.08 -8.47 -20.85
C VAL A 1014 37.18 -7.44 -20.61
N GLY A 1015 37.32 -6.97 -19.37
CA GLY A 1015 38.26 -5.92 -18.97
C GLY A 1015 39.74 -6.32 -18.99
N ASN A 1016 40.60 -5.39 -18.60
CA ASN A 1016 42.05 -5.58 -18.52
C ASN A 1016 42.46 -6.56 -17.41
N ASN A 1017 43.60 -7.23 -17.60
CA ASN A 1017 44.18 -8.19 -16.66
C ASN A 1017 43.23 -9.34 -16.31
N THR A 1018 42.42 -9.77 -17.27
CA THR A 1018 41.42 -10.82 -17.08
C THR A 1018 41.84 -12.13 -17.73
N VAL A 1019 41.62 -13.24 -17.03
CA VAL A 1019 42.00 -14.59 -17.47
C VAL A 1019 40.75 -15.45 -17.69
N LEU A 1020 40.64 -16.05 -18.87
CA LEU A 1020 39.65 -17.07 -19.22
C LEU A 1020 40.37 -18.42 -19.32
N ASN A 1021 40.22 -19.30 -18.33
CA ASN A 1021 41.17 -20.40 -18.12
C ASN A 1021 40.82 -21.74 -18.80
N ASN A 1022 39.70 -21.81 -19.53
CA ASN A 1022 39.27 -23.04 -20.21
C ASN A 1022 38.65 -22.77 -21.59
N GLY A 1023 39.33 -21.97 -22.40
CA GLY A 1023 38.90 -21.64 -23.77
C GLY A 1023 37.63 -20.78 -23.85
N ALA A 1024 37.17 -20.56 -25.09
CA ALA A 1024 35.99 -19.73 -25.36
C ALA A 1024 35.23 -20.17 -26.62
N SER A 1025 33.90 -20.00 -26.65
CA SER A 1025 33.07 -20.23 -27.83
C SER A 1025 32.13 -19.05 -28.01
N ILE A 1026 32.55 -18.06 -28.79
CA ILE A 1026 31.90 -16.76 -28.95
C ILE A 1026 31.30 -16.69 -30.36
N THR A 1027 29.98 -16.83 -30.46
CA THR A 1027 29.26 -16.92 -31.74
C THR A 1027 28.27 -15.77 -31.86
N ALA A 1028 28.16 -15.16 -33.05
CA ALA A 1028 27.25 -14.04 -33.33
C ALA A 1028 27.18 -13.00 -32.19
N THR A 1029 28.35 -12.58 -31.71
CA THR A 1029 28.49 -11.72 -30.51
C THR A 1029 29.30 -10.48 -30.83
N ASP A 1030 28.94 -9.35 -30.23
CA ASP A 1030 29.81 -8.17 -30.19
C ASP A 1030 30.74 -8.29 -28.96
N PHE A 1031 32.01 -8.62 -29.21
CA PHE A 1031 33.01 -8.93 -28.19
C PHE A 1031 34.01 -7.79 -28.03
N GLU A 1032 33.91 -7.05 -26.93
CA GLU A 1032 34.86 -6.02 -26.53
C GLU A 1032 35.85 -6.56 -25.49
N HIS A 1033 37.14 -6.25 -25.65
CA HIS A 1033 38.16 -6.75 -24.73
C HIS A 1033 39.29 -5.75 -24.41
N GLY A 1034 39.83 -5.87 -23.19
CA GLY A 1034 41.06 -5.21 -22.75
C GLY A 1034 42.31 -6.05 -23.05
N LYS A 1035 43.29 -6.01 -22.16
CA LYS A 1035 44.40 -6.96 -22.12
C LYS A 1035 43.98 -8.24 -21.40
N ILE A 1036 43.76 -9.33 -22.14
CA ILE A 1036 43.23 -10.59 -21.61
C ILE A 1036 44.10 -11.79 -21.97
N GLU A 1037 43.96 -12.86 -21.18
CA GLU A 1037 44.54 -14.18 -21.44
C GLU A 1037 43.43 -15.22 -21.62
N ILE A 1038 43.52 -16.03 -22.66
CA ILE A 1038 42.65 -17.20 -22.87
C ILE A 1038 43.55 -18.43 -22.82
N ASN A 1039 43.39 -19.21 -21.76
CA ASN A 1039 44.25 -20.35 -21.46
C ASN A 1039 43.48 -21.65 -21.64
N ASN A 1040 44.16 -22.68 -22.13
CA ASN A 1040 43.67 -24.05 -22.26
C ASN A 1040 42.38 -24.18 -23.11
N GLY A 1041 41.99 -25.42 -23.42
CA GLY A 1041 40.77 -25.69 -24.19
C GLY A 1041 40.80 -25.19 -25.63
N ASP A 1042 39.65 -25.24 -26.31
CA ASP A 1042 39.46 -24.75 -27.68
C ASP A 1042 38.81 -23.36 -27.69
N VAL A 1043 39.20 -22.55 -28.66
CA VAL A 1043 38.62 -21.22 -28.93
C VAL A 1043 37.87 -21.22 -30.27
N THR A 1044 36.61 -20.82 -30.27
CA THR A 1044 35.81 -20.65 -31.49
C THR A 1044 35.20 -19.25 -31.52
N TYR A 1045 35.36 -18.55 -32.64
CA TYR A 1045 34.63 -17.35 -32.99
C TYR A 1045 33.67 -17.67 -34.13
N GLY A 1046 32.39 -17.84 -33.82
CA GLY A 1046 31.37 -18.32 -34.77
C GLY A 1046 30.51 -17.21 -35.39
N ALA A 1047 29.71 -17.57 -36.38
CA ALA A 1047 28.69 -16.73 -36.98
C ALA A 1047 27.36 -17.49 -37.13
N ARG A 1048 26.26 -16.74 -37.23
CA ARG A 1048 24.91 -17.25 -37.54
C ARG A 1048 24.39 -16.66 -38.85
N LYS A 1049 23.24 -17.13 -39.32
CA LYS A 1049 22.60 -16.65 -40.55
C LYS A 1049 21.20 -16.13 -40.25
N ASP A 1050 20.92 -14.93 -40.75
CA ASP A 1050 19.57 -14.41 -40.84
C ASP A 1050 18.97 -14.83 -42.18
N THR A 1051 17.69 -15.18 -42.18
CA THR A 1051 16.96 -15.61 -43.38
C THR A 1051 15.74 -14.71 -43.61
N ARG A 1052 15.41 -14.48 -44.88
CA ARG A 1052 14.21 -13.77 -45.30
C ARG A 1052 13.60 -14.43 -46.52
N ASP A 1053 12.40 -14.97 -46.33
CA ASP A 1053 11.57 -15.55 -47.38
C ASP A 1053 10.39 -14.63 -47.67
N VAL A 1054 10.23 -14.22 -48.92
CA VAL A 1054 9.08 -13.43 -49.38
C VAL A 1054 8.41 -14.16 -50.52
N SER A 1055 7.10 -14.35 -50.43
CA SER A 1055 6.29 -14.83 -51.54
C SER A 1055 5.14 -13.88 -51.83
N THR A 1056 4.97 -13.53 -53.09
CA THR A 1056 3.83 -12.73 -53.55
C THR A 1056 3.10 -13.47 -54.66
N SER A 1057 1.77 -13.51 -54.59
CA SER A 1057 0.91 -14.07 -55.63
C SER A 1057 -0.16 -13.06 -55.99
N SER A 1058 -0.25 -12.72 -57.27
CA SER A 1058 -1.34 -11.92 -57.82
C SER A 1058 -2.09 -12.76 -58.84
N LYS A 1059 -3.39 -12.93 -58.62
CA LYS A 1059 -4.33 -13.62 -59.51
C LYS A 1059 -5.44 -12.64 -59.86
N SER A 1060 -5.49 -12.18 -61.11
CA SER A 1060 -6.52 -11.24 -61.57
C SER A 1060 -7.22 -11.73 -62.84
N SER A 1061 -8.52 -11.49 -62.91
CA SER A 1061 -9.32 -11.53 -64.15
C SER A 1061 -10.05 -10.20 -64.31
N TYR A 1062 -9.68 -9.43 -65.37
CA TYR A 1062 -10.20 -8.13 -65.87
C TYR A 1062 -9.34 -6.84 -65.64
N ILE A 1063 -9.54 -5.86 -66.53
CA ILE A 1063 -8.64 -4.79 -67.04
C ILE A 1063 -8.15 -3.73 -66.03
N GLY A 1064 -6.82 -3.54 -65.94
CA GLY A 1064 -6.14 -2.26 -65.65
C GLY A 1064 -5.69 -1.93 -64.21
N VAL A 1065 -4.36 -1.73 -64.07
CA VAL A 1065 -3.55 -1.11 -62.98
C VAL A 1065 -2.89 -2.07 -61.97
N THR A 1066 -1.55 -2.12 -62.02
CA THR A 1066 -0.64 -2.80 -61.08
C THR A 1066 -0.36 -1.90 -59.87
N ALA A 1067 -0.68 -2.37 -58.66
CA ALA A 1067 -0.37 -1.67 -57.41
C ALA A 1067 1.00 -2.11 -56.88
N SER A 1068 1.91 -1.16 -56.67
CA SER A 1068 3.16 -1.36 -55.94
C SER A 1068 2.89 -1.61 -54.46
N VAL A 1069 3.18 -2.81 -53.96
CA VAL A 1069 3.14 -3.11 -52.51
C VAL A 1069 4.51 -2.80 -51.93
N LYS A 1070 4.62 -1.71 -51.14
CA LYS A 1070 5.78 -1.45 -50.29
C LYS A 1070 5.76 -2.46 -49.12
N SER A 1071 6.91 -3.05 -48.80
CA SER A 1071 7.10 -4.00 -47.69
C SER A 1071 6.81 -3.32 -46.33
N PRO A 1072 5.79 -3.71 -45.55
CA PRO A 1072 5.39 -3.03 -44.30
C PRO A 1072 6.13 -3.52 -43.04
N ALA A 1073 6.77 -4.69 -43.07
CA ALA A 1073 7.29 -5.35 -41.87
C ALA A 1073 8.44 -4.57 -41.21
N LEU A 1074 9.36 -4.00 -42.00
CA LEU A 1074 10.53 -3.28 -41.47
C LEU A 1074 10.20 -1.85 -40.98
N ASP A 1075 9.24 -1.18 -41.61
CA ASP A 1075 8.78 0.14 -41.17
C ASP A 1075 8.01 0.06 -39.84
N ARG A 1076 7.31 -1.05 -39.57
CA ARG A 1076 6.62 -1.27 -38.29
C ARG A 1076 7.57 -1.66 -37.15
N VAL A 1077 8.65 -2.41 -37.42
CA VAL A 1077 9.70 -2.69 -36.42
C VAL A 1077 10.45 -1.40 -36.03
N LYS A 1078 10.65 -0.46 -36.97
CA LYS A 1078 11.16 0.89 -36.64
C LYS A 1078 10.15 1.72 -35.84
N GLN A 1079 8.86 1.59 -36.12
CA GLN A 1079 7.79 2.34 -35.45
C GLN A 1079 7.44 1.80 -34.05
N ALA A 1080 7.56 0.49 -33.81
CA ALA A 1080 7.47 -0.12 -32.47
C ALA A 1080 8.59 0.41 -31.56
N LYS A 1081 9.81 0.56 -32.13
CA LYS A 1081 10.96 1.11 -31.43
C LYS A 1081 10.82 2.59 -31.04
N GLU A 1082 10.11 3.40 -31.82
CA GLU A 1082 9.80 4.81 -31.49
C GLU A 1082 8.62 4.94 -30.52
N ALA A 1083 7.69 3.97 -30.50
CA ALA A 1083 6.57 3.93 -29.54
C ALA A 1083 7.01 3.52 -28.12
N VAL A 1084 8.06 2.71 -27.99
CA VAL A 1084 8.62 2.27 -26.68
C VAL A 1084 9.37 3.38 -25.95
N ASP A 1085 9.91 4.39 -26.64
CA ASP A 1085 10.68 5.47 -26.01
C ASP A 1085 9.80 6.56 -25.33
N GLN A 1086 8.50 6.60 -25.60
CA GLN A 1086 7.59 7.63 -25.05
C GLN A 1086 6.83 7.22 -23.78
N ILE A 1087 6.96 5.96 -23.31
CA ILE A 1087 6.32 5.47 -22.06
C ILE A 1087 7.20 5.71 -20.81
N LYS A 1088 8.40 6.29 -20.96
CA LYS A 1088 9.43 6.43 -19.90
C LYS A 1088 9.23 7.57 -18.88
N LYS A 1089 8.00 7.96 -18.50
CA LYS A 1089 7.82 9.01 -17.47
C LYS A 1089 6.70 8.68 -16.47
N GLY A 1090 7.10 8.46 -15.22
CA GLY A 1090 6.21 8.46 -14.06
C GLY A 1090 6.79 7.74 -12.84
N ASP A 1091 7.27 8.53 -11.87
CA ASP A 1091 7.49 8.24 -10.45
C ASP A 1091 8.71 7.45 -9.91
N THR A 1092 9.18 7.95 -8.77
CA THR A 1092 10.57 8.10 -8.31
C THR A 1092 11.17 6.87 -7.60
N VAL A 1093 10.52 5.71 -7.68
CA VAL A 1093 11.11 4.40 -7.31
C VAL A 1093 11.29 3.51 -8.55
N GLY A 1094 10.62 3.88 -9.65
CA GLY A 1094 10.88 3.37 -10.99
C GLY A 1094 12.25 3.77 -11.55
N GLY A 1095 13.11 4.46 -10.80
CA GLY A 1095 14.48 4.79 -11.21
C GLY A 1095 15.43 3.59 -11.21
N ALA A 1096 15.27 2.62 -10.30
CA ALA A 1096 16.09 1.40 -10.28
C ALA A 1096 15.59 0.38 -11.30
N VAL A 1097 14.27 0.25 -11.48
CA VAL A 1097 13.66 -0.59 -12.52
C VAL A 1097 13.80 0.04 -13.90
N ASN A 1098 13.78 1.37 -14.03
CA ASN A 1098 14.19 2.02 -15.27
C ASN A 1098 15.69 1.97 -15.46
N ALA A 1099 16.55 1.94 -14.43
CA ALA A 1099 17.98 1.68 -14.62
C ALA A 1099 18.23 0.23 -15.06
N VAL A 1100 17.49 -0.75 -14.54
CA VAL A 1100 17.54 -2.15 -14.97
C VAL A 1100 16.88 -2.34 -16.35
N ASN A 1101 15.79 -1.63 -16.67
CA ASN A 1101 15.15 -1.58 -17.98
C ASN A 1101 15.95 -0.73 -19.01
N PHE A 1102 16.79 0.21 -18.55
CA PHE A 1102 17.73 1.01 -19.35
C PHE A 1102 19.04 0.25 -19.57
N VAL A 1103 19.38 -0.69 -18.68
CA VAL A 1103 20.49 -1.63 -18.87
C VAL A 1103 20.06 -2.83 -19.74
N THR A 1104 18.80 -3.30 -19.68
CA THR A 1104 18.26 -4.30 -20.61
C THR A 1104 17.99 -3.72 -22.02
N GLY A 1105 17.77 -2.42 -22.13
CA GLY A 1105 17.60 -1.71 -23.40
C GLY A 1105 18.40 -0.40 -23.44
N THR A 1106 19.52 -0.42 -24.19
CA THR A 1106 20.39 0.71 -24.61
C THR A 1106 21.75 0.89 -23.91
N VAL A 1107 22.67 -0.04 -24.18
CA VAL A 1107 24.09 0.31 -24.37
C VAL A 1107 24.52 -0.06 -25.80
N SER A 1108 24.71 0.98 -26.62
CA SER A 1108 25.46 1.04 -27.89
C SER A 1108 25.11 0.13 -29.09
N GLY A 1109 24.48 -1.02 -28.93
CA GLY A 1109 24.34 -2.04 -30.00
C GLY A 1109 23.44 -1.67 -31.20
N MET A 1110 22.49 -0.73 -31.06
CA MET A 1110 21.61 -0.35 -32.17
C MET A 1110 22.01 0.94 -32.90
N ARG A 1111 23.11 1.59 -32.50
CA ARG A 1111 23.63 2.79 -33.21
C ARG A 1111 24.63 2.43 -34.33
N GLY A 1112 24.99 1.15 -34.49
CA GLY A 1112 26.05 0.71 -35.40
C GLY A 1112 25.68 0.59 -36.89
N ASN A 1113 24.40 0.64 -37.27
CA ASN A 1113 23.94 0.31 -38.64
C ASN A 1113 23.59 1.52 -39.52
N ILE A 1114 24.01 2.73 -39.14
CA ILE A 1114 23.73 3.96 -39.90
C ILE A 1114 25.04 4.73 -40.15
N THR A 1115 25.45 4.77 -41.42
CA THR A 1115 26.64 5.50 -41.89
C THR A 1115 26.21 6.74 -42.67
N ARG A 1116 27.09 7.73 -42.83
CA ARG A 1116 26.91 8.79 -43.82
C ARG A 1116 27.15 8.22 -45.23
N PRO A 1117 26.68 8.86 -46.31
CA PRO A 1117 26.96 8.42 -47.69
C PRO A 1117 28.45 8.26 -48.04
N ASP A 1118 29.34 8.92 -47.30
CA ASP A 1118 30.80 8.85 -47.43
C ASP A 1118 31.47 7.73 -46.60
N GLY A 1119 30.68 6.91 -45.88
CA GLY A 1119 31.19 5.83 -45.02
C GLY A 1119 31.59 6.25 -43.61
N GLY A 1120 31.45 7.54 -43.25
CA GLY A 1120 31.66 8.04 -41.89
C GLY A 1120 30.52 7.67 -40.92
N ARG A 1121 30.75 7.79 -39.61
CA ARG A 1121 29.74 7.53 -38.57
C ARG A 1121 28.67 8.63 -38.58
N ALA A 1122 27.39 8.27 -38.72
CA ALA A 1122 26.29 9.25 -38.73
C ALA A 1122 26.01 9.80 -37.33
N THR A 1123 25.87 11.12 -37.22
CA THR A 1123 25.46 11.81 -35.99
C THR A 1123 23.95 12.09 -36.01
N ARG A 1124 23.38 12.44 -34.85
CA ARG A 1124 21.94 12.76 -34.72
C ARG A 1124 21.49 13.89 -35.67
N LYS A 1125 22.34 14.90 -35.89
CA LYS A 1125 22.09 15.97 -36.86
C LYS A 1125 22.04 15.48 -38.31
N ASP A 1126 22.78 14.43 -38.65
CA ASP A 1126 22.78 13.86 -40.00
C ASP A 1126 21.53 13.01 -40.26
N ILE A 1127 21.00 12.37 -39.22
CA ILE A 1127 19.73 11.62 -39.28
C ILE A 1127 18.54 12.59 -39.41
N GLU A 1128 18.55 13.67 -38.61
CA GLU A 1128 17.53 14.74 -38.67
C GLU A 1128 17.58 15.52 -40.00
N ALA A 1129 18.73 15.59 -40.67
CA ALA A 1129 18.92 16.21 -41.98
C ALA A 1129 18.75 15.24 -43.19
N GLY A 1130 18.44 13.96 -42.96
CA GLY A 1130 18.30 12.96 -44.02
C GLY A 1130 19.60 12.54 -44.71
N ASN A 1131 20.77 12.85 -44.13
CA ASN A 1131 22.09 12.61 -44.69
C ASN A 1131 22.73 11.32 -44.14
N TYR A 1132 22.04 10.18 -44.31
CA TYR A 1132 22.47 8.87 -43.85
C TYR A 1132 22.18 7.75 -44.87
N LYS A 1133 22.99 6.69 -44.87
CA LYS A 1133 22.82 5.44 -45.64
C LYS A 1133 22.57 4.28 -44.66
N SER A 1134 21.51 3.52 -44.92
CA SER A 1134 21.28 2.20 -44.31
C SER A 1134 22.01 1.17 -45.16
N ASN A 1135 22.83 0.31 -44.57
CA ASN A 1135 23.69 -0.63 -45.31
C ASN A 1135 22.93 -1.85 -45.91
N ASN A 1136 21.68 -1.66 -46.33
CA ASN A 1136 20.92 -2.61 -47.15
C ASN A 1136 20.38 -1.86 -48.38
N ASP A 1137 21.12 -1.94 -49.49
CA ASP A 1137 20.75 -1.40 -50.80
C ASP A 1137 19.63 -2.23 -51.46
N PHE A 1138 18.48 -2.39 -50.80
CA PHE A 1138 17.38 -3.26 -51.28
C PHE A 1138 16.16 -2.50 -51.86
N TYR A 1139 16.23 -1.19 -52.13
CA TYR A 1139 15.02 -0.44 -52.49
C TYR A 1139 15.18 0.59 -53.61
N VAL A 1140 14.27 0.46 -54.60
CA VAL A 1140 13.73 1.43 -55.59
C VAL A 1140 14.22 1.30 -57.04
N GLN A 1141 13.32 0.96 -58.00
CA GLN A 1141 12.66 1.88 -58.96
C GLN A 1141 11.71 1.09 -59.90
N GLY A 1142 10.53 1.64 -60.22
CA GLY A 1142 9.59 1.02 -61.18
C GLY A 1142 8.90 2.06 -62.07
N SER A 1143 8.91 1.84 -63.38
CA SER A 1143 8.22 2.60 -64.42
C SER A 1143 7.00 1.83 -64.97
N VAL A 1144 5.94 2.56 -65.33
CA VAL A 1144 4.59 2.06 -65.67
C VAL A 1144 4.39 1.90 -67.18
N ASN A 1145 3.70 0.83 -67.63
CA ASN A 1145 3.03 0.75 -68.95
C ASN A 1145 1.79 -0.18 -68.91
N VAL A 1146 0.79 0.11 -69.77
CA VAL A 1146 -0.60 -0.40 -69.73
C VAL A 1146 -0.86 -1.49 -70.80
N GLY A 1147 -1.55 -2.59 -70.45
CA GLY A 1147 -2.00 -3.64 -71.39
C GLY A 1147 -2.98 -4.68 -70.79
N PHE A 1148 -3.74 -5.39 -71.63
CA PHE A 1148 -4.78 -6.38 -71.28
C PHE A 1148 -4.17 -7.76 -70.98
N ASN A 1149 -4.49 -8.43 -69.85
CA ASN A 1149 -4.10 -9.83 -69.59
C ASN A 1149 -4.91 -10.49 -68.45
N THR A 1150 -5.21 -11.79 -68.56
CA THR A 1150 -5.41 -12.65 -67.37
C THR A 1150 -4.03 -13.08 -66.89
N SER A 1151 -3.63 -12.61 -65.71
CA SER A 1151 -2.26 -12.77 -65.24
C SER A 1151 -2.25 -13.47 -63.89
N LYS A 1152 -1.57 -14.63 -63.85
CA LYS A 1152 -1.08 -15.20 -62.59
C LYS A 1152 0.40 -14.87 -62.50
N SER A 1153 0.77 -14.02 -61.56
CA SER A 1153 2.17 -13.71 -61.23
C SER A 1153 2.46 -14.24 -59.84
N GLU A 1154 3.44 -15.14 -59.72
CA GLU A 1154 4.00 -15.59 -58.45
C GLU A 1154 5.48 -15.21 -58.41
N THR A 1155 5.92 -14.52 -57.37
CA THR A 1155 7.35 -14.31 -57.09
C THR A 1155 7.68 -14.92 -55.73
N LYS A 1156 8.84 -15.55 -55.65
CA LYS A 1156 9.44 -16.05 -54.41
C LYS A 1156 10.88 -15.55 -54.33
N SER A 1157 11.28 -15.02 -53.19
CA SER A 1157 12.67 -14.66 -52.92
C SER A 1157 13.12 -15.24 -51.60
N HIS A 1158 14.36 -15.72 -51.56
CA HIS A 1158 15.06 -16.17 -50.37
C HIS A 1158 16.36 -15.39 -50.26
N GLU A 1159 16.60 -14.77 -49.11
CA GLU A 1159 17.83 -14.05 -48.80
C GLU A 1159 18.44 -14.56 -47.50
N GLU A 1160 19.74 -14.90 -47.55
CA GLU A 1160 20.56 -15.10 -46.35
C GLU A 1160 21.51 -13.91 -46.13
N SER A 1161 21.73 -13.56 -44.86
CA SER A 1161 22.79 -12.62 -44.45
C SER A 1161 23.54 -13.14 -43.21
N ALA A 1162 24.84 -12.87 -43.12
CA ALA A 1162 25.67 -13.38 -42.02
C ALA A 1162 25.62 -12.46 -40.80
N VAL A 1163 25.38 -13.04 -39.63
CA VAL A 1163 25.51 -12.38 -38.32
C VAL A 1163 26.84 -12.80 -37.70
N VAL A 1164 27.85 -11.99 -37.98
CA VAL A 1164 29.26 -12.26 -37.64
C VAL A 1164 29.61 -11.83 -36.22
N THR A 1165 30.52 -12.57 -35.59
CA THR A 1165 31.17 -12.12 -34.35
C THR A 1165 32.12 -10.97 -34.64
N THR A 1166 32.02 -9.89 -33.86
CA THR A 1166 32.87 -8.69 -33.99
C THR A 1166 33.74 -8.56 -32.76
N ILE A 1167 35.06 -8.72 -32.93
CA ILE A 1167 36.06 -8.57 -31.87
C ILE A 1167 36.61 -7.15 -31.93
N LYS A 1168 36.62 -6.46 -30.79
CA LYS A 1168 37.08 -5.07 -30.73
C LYS A 1168 37.88 -4.79 -29.46
N GLY A 1169 39.05 -4.19 -29.61
CA GLY A 1169 39.79 -3.64 -28.47
C GLY A 1169 39.07 -2.45 -27.83
N ILE A 1170 39.01 -2.42 -26.50
CA ILE A 1170 38.52 -1.27 -25.73
C ILE A 1170 39.43 -0.04 -25.94
N ASP A 1171 40.74 -0.26 -26.09
CA ASP A 1171 41.74 0.78 -26.37
C ASP A 1171 42.90 0.26 -27.24
N GLY A 1172 43.86 1.15 -27.58
CA GLY A 1172 44.99 0.81 -28.44
C GLY A 1172 46.01 -0.18 -27.84
N ASN A 1173 45.91 -0.49 -26.54
CA ASN A 1173 46.74 -1.47 -25.85
C ASN A 1173 46.04 -2.83 -25.67
N SER A 1174 44.78 -2.96 -26.09
CA SER A 1174 44.01 -4.20 -26.02
C SER A 1174 44.70 -5.34 -26.77
N SER A 1175 44.85 -6.48 -26.08
CA SER A 1175 45.43 -7.68 -26.66
C SER A 1175 44.81 -8.96 -26.10
N ILE A 1176 44.63 -9.97 -26.95
CA ILE A 1176 44.24 -11.32 -26.53
C ILE A 1176 45.46 -12.23 -26.62
N THR A 1177 45.90 -12.76 -25.48
CA THR A 1177 46.99 -13.74 -25.42
C THR A 1177 46.41 -15.13 -25.24
N TYR A 1178 46.67 -16.03 -26.18
CA TYR A 1178 46.24 -17.43 -26.10
C TYR A 1178 47.40 -18.27 -25.55
N ASN A 1179 47.19 -19.02 -24.46
CA ASN A 1179 48.21 -19.90 -23.89
C ASN A 1179 47.73 -21.37 -23.84
N ASN A 1180 48.50 -22.29 -24.41
CA ASN A 1180 48.20 -23.73 -24.41
C ASN A 1180 46.81 -24.07 -24.99
N VAL A 1181 46.37 -23.30 -25.99
CA VAL A 1181 45.06 -23.48 -26.65
C VAL A 1181 45.23 -24.46 -27.80
N LYS A 1182 44.43 -25.52 -27.85
CA LYS A 1182 44.61 -26.57 -28.87
C LYS A 1182 44.18 -26.09 -30.26
N ASN A 1183 42.94 -25.64 -30.40
CA ASN A 1183 42.41 -25.14 -31.67
C ASN A 1183 41.83 -23.74 -31.52
N ILE A 1184 42.07 -22.86 -32.51
CA ILE A 1184 41.41 -21.57 -32.66
C ILE A 1184 40.68 -21.53 -34.01
N ASN A 1185 39.35 -21.48 -33.99
CA ASN A 1185 38.52 -21.45 -35.19
C ASN A 1185 37.87 -20.06 -35.37
N TYR A 1186 38.10 -19.41 -36.52
CA TYR A 1186 37.43 -18.17 -36.92
C TYR A 1186 36.45 -18.45 -38.06
N ILE A 1187 35.16 -18.45 -37.79
CA ILE A 1187 34.09 -18.74 -38.75
C ILE A 1187 33.29 -17.45 -38.96
N GLY A 1188 33.53 -16.76 -40.07
CA GLY A 1188 32.87 -15.48 -40.37
C GLY A 1188 33.04 -14.45 -39.25
N THR A 1189 34.28 -14.09 -38.90
CA THR A 1189 34.61 -13.17 -37.81
C THR A 1189 35.21 -11.87 -38.33
N GLN A 1190 34.89 -10.75 -37.69
CA GLN A 1190 35.54 -9.46 -37.91
C GLN A 1190 36.32 -9.05 -36.67
N ALA A 1191 37.54 -8.52 -36.83
CA ALA A 1191 38.34 -8.01 -35.72
C ALA A 1191 38.82 -6.59 -36.03
N LYS A 1192 38.80 -5.71 -35.03
CA LYS A 1192 39.20 -4.31 -35.17
C LYS A 1192 39.95 -3.84 -33.92
N ASP A 1193 41.05 -3.09 -34.12
CA ASP A 1193 41.78 -2.44 -33.03
C ASP A 1193 42.26 -3.43 -31.93
N THR A 1194 42.62 -4.66 -32.34
CA THR A 1194 43.00 -5.76 -31.44
C THR A 1194 44.34 -6.37 -31.85
N LYS A 1195 45.23 -6.62 -30.88
CA LYS A 1195 46.44 -7.45 -31.06
C LYS A 1195 46.19 -8.89 -30.59
N PHE A 1196 46.49 -9.87 -31.43
CA PHE A 1196 46.45 -11.29 -31.05
C PHE A 1196 47.86 -11.83 -30.79
N ILE A 1197 48.05 -12.56 -29.71
CA ILE A 1197 49.33 -13.17 -29.31
C ILE A 1197 49.08 -14.67 -29.10
N TYR A 1198 49.78 -15.52 -29.84
CA TYR A 1198 49.59 -16.97 -29.81
C TYR A 1198 50.79 -17.65 -29.15
N ASN A 1199 50.58 -18.29 -28.01
CA ASN A 1199 51.61 -19.00 -27.25
C ASN A 1199 51.19 -20.47 -27.06
N ASN A 1200 51.96 -21.39 -27.65
CA ASN A 1200 51.67 -22.82 -27.65
C ASN A 1200 50.25 -23.15 -28.17
N VAL A 1201 49.96 -22.71 -29.41
CA VAL A 1201 48.71 -22.99 -30.13
C VAL A 1201 48.96 -24.02 -31.22
N GLU A 1202 48.23 -25.15 -31.22
CA GLU A 1202 48.45 -26.22 -32.21
C GLU A 1202 47.86 -25.87 -33.58
N ASN A 1203 46.58 -25.48 -33.65
CA ASN A 1203 45.88 -25.23 -34.92
C ASN A 1203 45.13 -23.89 -34.93
N ILE A 1204 45.19 -23.17 -36.06
CA ILE A 1204 44.39 -21.97 -36.33
C ILE A 1204 43.64 -22.16 -37.65
N ASN A 1205 42.32 -22.27 -37.58
CA ASN A 1205 41.45 -22.48 -38.75
C ASN A 1205 40.63 -21.20 -39.03
N LYS A 1206 40.43 -20.90 -40.32
CA LYS A 1206 39.66 -19.75 -40.79
C LYS A 1206 38.69 -20.19 -41.87
N GLU A 1207 37.39 -20.01 -41.64
CA GLU A 1207 36.31 -20.42 -42.53
C GLU A 1207 35.40 -19.23 -42.85
N ALA A 1208 34.96 -19.13 -44.11
CA ALA A 1208 33.99 -18.14 -44.54
C ALA A 1208 32.56 -18.68 -44.36
N VAL A 1209 31.59 -17.78 -44.13
CA VAL A 1209 30.17 -18.14 -44.09
C VAL A 1209 29.61 -18.12 -45.50
N GLU A 1210 29.20 -19.27 -46.01
CA GLU A 1210 28.49 -19.38 -47.28
C GLU A 1210 27.06 -18.86 -47.14
N LEU A 1211 26.59 -18.01 -48.06
CA LEU A 1211 25.24 -17.44 -48.05
C LEU A 1211 24.52 -17.76 -49.37
N HIS A 1212 23.30 -18.28 -49.27
CA HIS A 1212 22.47 -18.57 -50.44
C HIS A 1212 21.43 -17.47 -50.67
N LYS A 1213 21.28 -17.03 -51.92
CA LYS A 1213 20.25 -16.09 -52.34
C LYS A 1213 19.55 -16.64 -53.58
N SER A 1214 18.22 -16.64 -53.59
CA SER A 1214 17.46 -17.09 -54.76
C SER A 1214 16.26 -16.19 -55.02
N TYR A 1215 15.93 -16.02 -56.29
CA TYR A 1215 14.75 -15.27 -56.75
C TYR A 1215 14.10 -16.06 -57.88
N GLU A 1216 12.82 -16.38 -57.74
CA GLU A 1216 12.03 -17.10 -58.72
C GLU A 1216 10.78 -16.29 -59.06
N SER A 1217 10.61 -15.95 -60.35
CA SER A 1217 9.39 -15.32 -60.86
C SER A 1217 8.71 -16.24 -61.88
N LYS A 1218 7.45 -16.59 -61.64
CA LYS A 1218 6.59 -17.37 -62.53
C LYS A 1218 5.38 -16.54 -62.95
N SER A 1219 5.38 -16.11 -64.21
CA SER A 1219 4.22 -15.47 -64.84
C SER A 1219 3.55 -16.42 -65.83
N LYS A 1220 2.26 -16.70 -65.66
CA LYS A 1220 1.41 -17.32 -66.70
C LYS A 1220 0.37 -16.30 -67.14
N GLY A 1221 0.46 -15.88 -68.40
CA GLY A 1221 -0.56 -15.08 -69.09
C GLY A 1221 -1.17 -15.92 -70.21
N PHE A 1222 -2.50 -15.91 -70.33
CA PHE A 1222 -3.18 -16.42 -71.52
C PHE A 1222 -3.82 -15.23 -72.23
N GLY A 1223 -3.37 -14.95 -73.45
CA GLY A 1223 -3.93 -13.95 -74.35
C GLY A 1223 -4.06 -14.55 -75.74
N ILE A 1224 -5.22 -14.39 -76.37
CA ILE A 1224 -5.38 -14.53 -77.82
C ILE A 1224 -5.24 -13.10 -78.34
N SER A 1225 -4.32 -12.88 -79.29
CA SER A 1225 -4.03 -11.58 -79.92
C SER A 1225 -5.24 -11.04 -80.66
#